data_AF-A0A2A9MN98-F1
#
_entry.id   AF-A0A2A9MN98-F1
#
_cell.length_a   1.000
_cell.length_b   1.000
_cell.length_c   1.000
_cell.angle_alpha   90.00
_cell.angle_beta   90.00
_cell.angle_gamma   90.00
#
_symmetry.space_group_name_H-M   'P 1'
#
loop_
_entity.id
_entity.type
_entity.pdbx_description
1 polymer ?
#
loop_
_entity_poly.entity_id
_entity_poly.type
_entity_poly.pdbx_seq_one_letter_code
_entity_poly.pdbx_strand_id
1 'polypeptide(L)'
;MEEEGLDSHDEEASIWNGGVSRGVGDCGDEGNSGASPGRIHINEERFSREATQDHSEEHRATQAPTSQEDGVLGPAPYSALEENFEQTLSELPKDPHLEPFRRQYEKLLGALKRSHESELTLLARCKHLTNQIAENATKVVAALKLSDEDQSSIDILKKEVQHAWNLVQAGKDREELARDTIASLRVTIEDLNKQIEATETEHISQEAKLEGYLLEREKLLRECDTLANQNAQMTSGNEQLSQALKTLEKQVADAQNELIQTKDVLRIKKLEGEQEQRRREKVEKELKDMKALIEQKQTEIHGKQATIEQQQQETENLQAVVSSLQVEHEKESKRFMEVTGRITETESRLNEQIIKNSKMQAQNIAIETELKDQLEAINKLKADKEKVLKMHELLKRKMQQTDDDRRNLEDQRNALKNEVAGIEKEVETLKQQAEADKKNIESLLRERDLLSKNLLRNDDATKKQEDLLKRHEAHALQLQREIDRYRKEIESQQTKIRELENHRDKSGAELSKANQKYLTLLEEIKGGDNQVTDLQKTITELRNKLSTQKSLYESVRSDRNLYSRNLIESLDEISEMKQKFKILYHQIEQLKEEVKQKDASLIKGHFEQHKIIKDNEKITSNLHSAQHKLSSLQQIVLSQKREIKKLEATIQDADAERSNQKKEYEAVLSERDMLGTQLLRRNEELALLYEKIKIQQSTLQKGEAQYRGRLADISLLRQKINAARRELATARSQVACVDGLKREVYHLQRELLQERTKVKALSDSLENPMNVHRWRRLEGSDPTKLEMLSKIQSLQKRLISKTDQVIDRDLMIQEKEKLYVELKTKLAAYPGPQVVEQMQVFQRMLREKTDQLKAMASELKTCHKQVTLYKDEIARLNRELAAIKTKDLEEKRKTALESLGQSKALKRCDSEASTLDGTHTAGLGSPCLHGRSVPRQNPTS
;
A
#
# COMPACT_ATOMS: atom_id res chain seq x y z
N MET A 1 -40.09 -46.61 -7.60
CA MET A 1 -38.68 -47.02 -7.66
C MET A 1 -37.89 -46.10 -6.76
N GLU A 2 -37.59 -46.42 -5.52
CA GLU A 2 -37.85 -47.57 -4.62
C GLU A 2 -37.04 -47.17 -3.37
N GLU A 3 -37.69 -47.04 -2.20
CA GLU A 3 -37.71 -48.06 -1.13
C GLU A 3 -36.43 -47.95 -0.25
N GLU A 4 -36.45 -48.02 1.09
CA GLU A 4 -37.30 -48.64 2.13
C GLU A 4 -37.00 -47.88 3.46
N GLY A 5 -37.87 -47.72 4.47
CA GLY A 5 -38.58 -48.72 5.30
C GLY A 5 -37.92 -48.75 6.71
N LEU A 6 -38.55 -49.01 7.87
CA LEU A 6 -39.92 -49.28 8.32
C LEU A 6 -39.88 -49.43 9.88
N ASP A 7 -41.05 -49.74 10.47
CA ASP A 7 -41.39 -50.18 11.84
C ASP A 7 -41.82 -49.11 12.89
N SER A 8 -42.96 -49.23 13.60
CA SER A 8 -43.85 -50.39 13.86
C SER A 8 -45.22 -49.97 14.45
N HIS A 9 -46.29 -50.73 14.11
CA HIS A 9 -47.45 -51.24 14.91
C HIS A 9 -48.20 -50.32 15.91
N ASP A 10 -49.54 -50.29 16.03
CA ASP A 10 -50.53 -51.39 16.13
C ASP A 10 -51.96 -50.98 15.71
N GLU A 11 -52.74 -51.99 15.34
CA GLU A 11 -54.16 -52.02 14.96
C GLU A 11 -55.10 -52.04 16.18
N GLU A 12 -56.30 -51.48 16.05
CA GLU A 12 -57.56 -52.22 16.28
C GLU A 12 -58.78 -51.40 15.79
N ALA A 13 -59.59 -52.04 14.95
CA ALA A 13 -60.88 -51.57 14.45
C ALA A 13 -61.97 -52.51 14.95
N SER A 14 -63.21 -52.01 15.10
CA SER A 14 -64.42 -52.83 14.99
C SER A 14 -65.69 -52.00 14.71
N ILE A 15 -66.21 -52.00 13.47
CA ILE A 15 -67.34 -52.75 12.85
C ILE A 15 -68.76 -52.13 13.07
N TRP A 16 -69.48 -51.76 11.98
CA TRP A 16 -70.75 -52.38 11.47
C TRP A 16 -71.46 -51.59 10.35
N ASN A 17 -71.40 -52.18 9.13
CA ASN A 17 -72.45 -52.50 8.14
C ASN A 17 -73.22 -51.49 7.24
N GLY A 18 -73.11 -51.79 5.92
CA GLY A 18 -74.16 -51.77 4.86
C GLY A 18 -74.43 -50.43 4.17
N GLY A 19 -74.57 -50.25 2.85
CA GLY A 19 -74.73 -51.14 1.70
C GLY A 19 -75.73 -50.53 0.68
N VAL A 20 -75.23 -50.06 -0.47
CA VAL A 20 -75.81 -50.16 -1.85
C VAL A 20 -77.04 -49.31 -2.31
N SER A 21 -76.86 -48.63 -3.47
CA SER A 21 -77.77 -48.42 -4.64
C SER A 21 -78.60 -47.13 -4.91
N ARG A 22 -78.33 -46.57 -6.12
CA ARG A 22 -79.22 -46.14 -7.26
C ARG A 22 -80.17 -44.91 -7.21
N GLY A 23 -80.16 -44.17 -8.35
CA GLY A 23 -81.34 -43.55 -9.03
C GLY A 23 -81.46 -42.02 -8.88
N VAL A 24 -81.19 -41.16 -9.89
CA VAL A 24 -81.95 -40.78 -11.13
C VAL A 24 -83.17 -39.87 -10.89
N GLY A 25 -83.25 -38.77 -11.67
CA GLY A 25 -84.39 -37.85 -11.87
C GLY A 25 -83.92 -36.48 -12.41
N ASP A 26 -83.67 -36.27 -13.72
CA ASP A 26 -84.59 -36.06 -14.88
C ASP A 26 -85.17 -34.62 -14.93
N CYS A 27 -84.64 -33.72 -15.78
CA CYS A 27 -85.09 -33.31 -17.15
C CYS A 27 -86.23 -32.27 -17.14
N GLY A 28 -86.32 -31.27 -18.02
CA GLY A 28 -85.57 -30.87 -19.22
C GLY A 28 -86.47 -29.95 -20.08
N ASP A 29 -85.84 -29.04 -20.85
CA ASP A 29 -86.17 -28.60 -22.23
C ASP A 29 -87.56 -27.98 -22.56
N GLU A 30 -87.80 -27.17 -23.61
CA GLU A 30 -87.04 -26.66 -24.76
C GLU A 30 -87.85 -25.50 -25.36
N GLY A 31 -87.22 -24.61 -26.14
CA GLY A 31 -87.90 -23.65 -27.02
C GLY A 31 -87.48 -23.87 -28.47
N ASN A 32 -88.39 -23.68 -29.43
CA ASN A 32 -88.05 -23.69 -30.85
C ASN A 32 -88.96 -22.79 -31.73
N SER A 33 -88.31 -22.11 -32.69
CA SER A 33 -88.81 -21.49 -33.94
C SER A 33 -89.74 -20.26 -33.85
N GLY A 34 -89.66 -19.23 -34.70
CA GLY A 34 -88.82 -18.94 -35.86
C GLY A 34 -89.30 -17.66 -36.61
N ALA A 35 -88.40 -17.12 -37.43
CA ALA A 35 -88.59 -16.29 -38.65
C ALA A 35 -89.22 -14.87 -38.61
N SER A 36 -88.51 -13.97 -39.30
CA SER A 36 -88.76 -12.55 -39.68
C SER A 36 -89.92 -12.35 -40.69
N PRO A 37 -90.12 -11.21 -41.42
CA PRO A 37 -89.55 -9.84 -41.37
C PRO A 37 -90.57 -8.66 -41.62
N GLY A 38 -90.14 -7.39 -41.44
CA GLY A 38 -90.52 -6.29 -42.35
C GLY A 38 -91.45 -5.13 -41.87
N ARG A 39 -90.83 -3.93 -41.76
CA ARG A 39 -91.20 -2.62 -42.35
C ARG A 39 -92.60 -1.96 -42.15
N ILE A 40 -92.51 -0.65 -41.79
CA ILE A 40 -93.29 0.55 -42.25
C ILE A 40 -94.34 1.22 -41.30
N HIS A 41 -94.11 2.53 -41.11
CA HIS A 41 -94.95 3.73 -40.88
C HIS A 41 -96.10 3.83 -39.84
N ILE A 42 -95.92 4.85 -38.96
CA ILE A 42 -96.71 6.08 -38.74
C ILE A 42 -98.25 5.98 -38.53
N ASN A 43 -98.64 6.55 -37.37
CA ASN A 43 -99.78 7.44 -37.04
C ASN A 43 -100.99 6.97 -36.23
N GLU A 44 -101.42 7.95 -35.41
CA GLU A 44 -102.76 8.21 -34.85
C GLU A 44 -103.24 7.30 -33.72
N GLU A 45 -104.10 7.70 -32.80
CA GLU A 45 -104.42 8.94 -32.08
C GLU A 45 -105.46 8.49 -31.03
N ARG A 46 -105.57 9.22 -29.91
CA ARG A 46 -106.79 9.39 -29.07
C ARG A 46 -107.27 8.33 -28.05
N PHE A 47 -107.58 8.93 -26.88
CA PHE A 47 -108.77 8.75 -26.01
C PHE A 47 -108.98 7.36 -25.36
N SER A 48 -109.48 7.20 -24.14
CA SER A 48 -109.88 8.05 -23.01
C SER A 48 -110.50 7.11 -21.97
N ARG A 49 -110.49 7.51 -20.67
CA ARG A 49 -111.48 7.13 -19.64
C ARG A 49 -111.49 5.62 -19.27
N GLU A 50 -111.96 5.14 -18.14
CA GLU A 50 -112.64 5.60 -16.92
C GLU A 50 -112.42 4.42 -15.93
N ALA A 51 -112.12 4.70 -14.66
CA ALA A 51 -113.06 4.51 -13.55
C ALA A 51 -113.34 3.06 -13.10
N THR A 52 -113.35 2.90 -11.76
CA THR A 52 -114.14 1.93 -10.97
C THR A 52 -113.74 0.43 -11.11
N GLN A 53 -113.80 -0.44 -10.10
CA GLN A 53 -114.43 -0.45 -8.77
C GLN A 53 -113.98 -1.74 -8.04
N ASP A 54 -114.12 -1.72 -6.70
CA ASP A 54 -114.62 -2.82 -5.85
C ASP A 54 -113.80 -4.12 -5.69
N HIS A 55 -113.31 -4.37 -4.46
CA HIS A 55 -113.92 -5.20 -3.40
C HIS A 55 -113.37 -6.63 -3.48
N SER A 56 -113.10 -7.39 -2.42
CA SER A 56 -113.52 -7.37 -1.02
C SER A 56 -112.60 -8.32 -0.21
N GLU A 57 -112.84 -8.39 1.11
CA GLU A 57 -112.64 -9.58 1.97
C GLU A 57 -111.20 -9.90 2.45
N GLU A 58 -110.93 -10.31 3.70
CA GLU A 58 -111.73 -10.48 4.91
C GLU A 58 -110.82 -10.79 6.12
N HIS A 59 -111.34 -10.55 7.32
CA HIS A 59 -110.92 -11.06 8.66
C HIS A 59 -109.59 -10.53 9.25
N ARG A 60 -109.53 -9.99 10.47
CA ARG A 60 -110.31 -10.28 11.69
C ARG A 60 -110.24 -9.06 12.65
N ALA A 61 -111.26 -8.20 12.61
CA ALA A 61 -111.54 -7.28 13.71
C ALA A 61 -112.23 -8.08 14.82
N THR A 62 -111.59 -8.16 15.99
CA THR A 62 -112.20 -8.79 17.17
C THR A 62 -112.69 -7.68 18.08
N GLN A 63 -114.01 -7.57 18.16
CA GLN A 63 -114.77 -6.79 19.11
C GLN A 63 -114.54 -7.30 20.54
N ALA A 64 -114.33 -6.40 21.49
CA ALA A 64 -114.66 -6.56 22.91
C ALA A 64 -114.58 -5.17 23.58
N PRO A 65 -115.45 -4.87 24.56
CA PRO A 65 -116.35 -3.73 24.45
C PRO A 65 -116.00 -2.57 25.39
N THR A 66 -116.27 -1.34 24.93
CA THR A 66 -116.56 -0.18 25.79
C THR A 66 -117.92 -0.39 26.42
N SER A 67 -117.95 -0.97 27.62
CA SER A 67 -119.12 -0.89 28.50
C SER A 67 -119.19 0.54 29.05
N GLN A 68 -120.11 1.33 28.50
CA GLN A 68 -120.76 2.42 29.20
C GLN A 68 -121.48 1.82 30.41
N GLU A 69 -120.91 1.99 31.59
CA GLU A 69 -121.70 2.08 32.82
C GLU A 69 -121.51 3.51 33.33
N ASP A 70 -122.43 4.38 32.90
CA ASP A 70 -122.75 5.63 33.60
C ASP A 70 -123.33 5.26 34.97
N GLY A 71 -122.46 4.86 35.89
CA GLY A 71 -122.76 4.66 37.30
C GLY A 71 -122.50 5.91 38.14
N VAL A 72 -122.27 7.07 37.50
CA VAL A 72 -121.92 8.31 38.18
C VAL A 72 -123.17 9.18 38.25
N LEU A 73 -123.72 9.35 39.44
CA LEU A 73 -124.71 10.41 39.66
C LEU A 73 -124.07 11.75 39.30
N GLY A 74 -124.58 12.39 38.25
CA GLY A 74 -124.20 13.76 37.92
C GLY A 74 -124.44 14.72 39.09
N PRO A 75 -123.82 15.91 39.09
CA PRO A 75 -123.93 16.86 40.21
C PRO A 75 -125.37 17.29 40.50
N ALA A 76 -126.25 17.33 39.50
CA ALA A 76 -127.66 17.67 39.67
C ALA A 76 -128.50 16.58 40.37
N PRO A 77 -128.48 15.29 39.96
CA PRO A 77 -129.21 14.23 40.67
C PRO A 77 -128.59 13.87 42.03
N TYR A 78 -127.27 14.05 42.24
CA TYR A 78 -126.67 13.90 43.58
C TYR A 78 -127.15 15.00 44.55
N SER A 79 -127.21 16.27 44.11
CA SER A 79 -127.75 17.38 44.91
C SER A 79 -129.23 17.17 45.25
N ALA A 80 -130.04 16.65 44.31
CA ALA A 80 -131.43 16.30 44.58
C ALA A 80 -131.57 15.11 45.55
N LEU A 81 -130.61 14.18 45.55
CA LEU A 81 -130.57 13.07 46.51
C LEU A 81 -130.20 13.60 47.90
N GLU A 82 -129.18 14.45 48.03
CA GLU A 82 -128.81 15.10 49.30
C GLU A 82 -129.97 15.91 49.88
N GLU A 83 -130.65 16.72 49.06
CA GLU A 83 -131.84 17.47 49.47
C GLU A 83 -132.97 16.54 49.92
N ASN A 84 -133.27 15.45 49.19
CA ASN A 84 -134.28 14.46 49.61
C ASN A 84 -133.89 13.70 50.89
N PHE A 85 -132.61 13.40 51.09
CA PHE A 85 -132.08 12.76 52.31
C PHE A 85 -132.20 13.70 53.53
N GLU A 86 -131.92 15.00 53.34
CA GLU A 86 -132.09 16.03 54.37
C GLU A 86 -133.58 16.33 54.65
N GLN A 87 -134.42 16.31 53.62
CA GLN A 87 -135.87 16.49 53.72
C GLN A 87 -136.53 15.30 54.44
N THR A 88 -136.16 14.06 54.14
CA THR A 88 -136.61 12.87 54.90
C THR A 88 -136.10 12.87 56.34
N LEU A 89 -134.88 13.33 56.63
CA LEU A 89 -134.40 13.54 58.01
C LEU A 89 -135.20 14.62 58.77
N SER A 90 -135.80 15.57 58.05
CA SER A 90 -136.67 16.62 58.60
C SER A 90 -138.13 16.18 58.78
N GLU A 91 -138.61 15.25 57.94
CA GLU A 91 -139.98 14.71 57.96
C GLU A 91 -140.16 13.48 58.85
N LEU A 92 -139.08 12.83 59.30
CA LEU A 92 -139.16 11.78 60.32
C LEU A 92 -139.63 12.37 61.67
N PRO A 93 -140.78 11.94 62.23
CA PRO A 93 -141.27 12.46 63.49
C PRO A 93 -140.32 12.11 64.64
N LYS A 94 -140.31 12.96 65.68
CA LYS A 94 -139.56 12.74 66.94
C LYS A 94 -140.25 11.67 67.79
N ASP A 95 -140.35 10.46 67.25
CA ASP A 95 -140.87 9.28 67.92
C ASP A 95 -139.68 8.45 68.45
N PRO A 96 -139.58 8.14 69.76
CA PRO A 96 -138.42 7.47 70.35
C PRO A 96 -138.09 6.09 69.74
N HIS A 97 -139.07 5.44 69.12
CA HIS A 97 -138.89 4.15 68.47
C HIS A 97 -138.22 4.23 67.08
N LEU A 98 -138.13 5.42 66.48
CA LEU A 98 -137.55 5.65 65.14
C LEU A 98 -136.13 6.27 65.18
N GLU A 99 -135.64 6.65 66.35
CA GLU A 99 -134.31 7.27 66.54
C GLU A 99 -133.10 6.37 66.17
N PRO A 100 -133.13 5.04 66.38
CA PRO A 100 -132.09 4.15 65.89
C PRO A 100 -131.99 4.15 64.35
N PHE A 101 -133.13 4.30 63.67
CA PHE A 101 -133.21 4.35 62.22
C PHE A 101 -132.60 5.65 61.68
N ARG A 102 -132.89 6.79 62.34
CA ARG A 102 -132.30 8.10 62.02
C ARG A 102 -130.77 8.09 62.07
N ARG A 103 -130.17 7.51 63.12
CA ARG A 103 -128.70 7.43 63.26
C ARG A 103 -128.03 6.55 62.20
N GLN A 104 -128.69 5.46 61.79
CA GLN A 104 -128.19 4.64 60.69
C GLN A 104 -128.31 5.37 59.34
N TYR A 105 -129.38 6.14 59.16
CA TYR A 105 -129.61 6.96 57.98
C TYR A 105 -128.57 8.09 57.83
N GLU A 106 -128.21 8.78 58.92
CA GLU A 106 -127.13 9.78 58.93
C GLU A 106 -125.75 9.17 58.64
N LYS A 107 -125.46 7.97 59.15
CA LYS A 107 -124.22 7.24 58.82
C LYS A 107 -124.17 6.85 57.35
N LEU A 108 -125.30 6.48 56.75
CA LEU A 108 -125.40 6.17 55.32
C LEU A 108 -125.09 7.41 54.47
N LEU A 109 -125.65 8.57 54.84
CA LEU A 109 -125.38 9.86 54.18
C LEU A 109 -123.89 10.24 54.26
N GLY A 110 -123.25 10.07 55.42
CA GLY A 110 -121.82 10.35 55.59
C GLY A 110 -120.87 9.38 54.86
N ALA A 111 -121.31 8.15 54.57
CA ALA A 111 -120.58 7.21 53.72
C ALA A 111 -120.76 7.56 52.23
N LEU A 112 -121.97 7.96 51.84
CA LEU A 112 -122.29 8.40 50.48
C LEU A 112 -121.48 9.64 50.08
N LYS A 113 -121.38 10.66 50.94
CA LYS A 113 -120.58 11.88 50.68
C LYS A 113 -119.11 11.57 50.43
N ARG A 114 -118.49 10.74 51.26
CA ARG A 114 -117.08 10.34 51.09
C ARG A 114 -116.85 9.49 49.85
N SER A 115 -117.81 8.62 49.50
CA SER A 115 -117.76 7.85 48.25
C SER A 115 -117.79 8.78 47.04
N HIS A 116 -118.70 9.76 47.02
CA HIS A 116 -118.86 10.68 45.89
C HIS A 116 -117.64 11.61 45.69
N GLU A 117 -117.02 12.11 46.76
CA GLU A 117 -115.79 12.90 46.67
C GLU A 117 -114.61 12.09 46.11
N SER A 118 -114.49 10.81 46.52
CA SER A 118 -113.46 9.90 45.99
C SER A 118 -113.70 9.54 44.52
N GLU A 119 -114.96 9.43 44.11
CA GLU A 119 -115.37 9.16 42.74
C GLU A 119 -115.10 10.36 41.82
N LEU A 120 -115.39 11.59 42.26
CA LEU A 120 -115.09 12.81 41.50
C LEU A 120 -113.60 13.00 41.26
N THR A 121 -112.77 12.71 42.26
CA THR A 121 -111.30 12.81 42.13
C THR A 121 -110.74 11.72 41.21
N LEU A 122 -111.29 10.50 41.24
CA LEU A 122 -110.94 9.43 40.32
C LEU A 122 -111.39 9.73 38.88
N LEU A 123 -112.58 10.28 38.67
CA LEU A 123 -113.08 10.67 37.36
C LEU A 123 -112.29 11.81 36.74
N ALA A 124 -111.88 12.80 37.53
CA ALA A 124 -110.99 13.86 37.07
C ALA A 124 -109.64 13.28 36.60
N ARG A 125 -109.12 12.29 37.33
CA ARG A 125 -107.87 11.61 36.97
C ARG A 125 -108.03 10.70 35.75
N CYS A 126 -109.15 10.00 35.62
CA CYS A 126 -109.47 9.21 34.42
C CYS A 126 -109.61 10.11 33.19
N LYS A 127 -110.38 11.21 33.26
CA LYS A 127 -110.49 12.16 32.14
C LYS A 127 -109.15 12.77 31.74
N HIS A 128 -108.29 13.07 32.71
CA HIS A 128 -106.93 13.56 32.44
C HIS A 128 -106.08 12.50 31.72
N LEU A 129 -106.13 11.25 32.18
CA LEU A 129 -105.40 10.14 31.56
C LEU A 129 -105.94 9.79 30.16
N THR A 130 -107.26 9.80 29.96
CA THR A 130 -107.88 9.54 28.65
C THR A 130 -107.50 10.61 27.63
N ASN A 131 -107.49 11.89 28.03
CA ASN A 131 -107.06 12.98 27.14
C ASN A 131 -105.55 12.89 26.81
N GLN A 132 -104.71 12.51 27.78
CA GLN A 132 -103.29 12.26 27.51
C GLN A 132 -103.06 11.06 26.58
N ILE A 133 -103.86 10.00 26.71
CA ILE A 133 -103.79 8.85 25.80
C ILE A 133 -104.23 9.25 24.38
N ALA A 134 -105.30 10.03 24.23
CA ALA A 134 -105.75 10.52 22.92
C ALA A 134 -104.72 11.46 22.25
N GLU A 135 -104.09 12.35 23.02
CA GLU A 135 -103.01 13.20 22.50
C GLU A 135 -101.76 12.40 22.14
N ASN A 136 -101.40 11.39 22.93
CA ASN A 136 -100.24 10.55 22.61
C ASN A 136 -100.52 9.65 21.41
N ALA A 137 -101.74 9.16 21.23
CA ALA A 137 -102.13 8.40 20.04
C ALA A 137 -102.02 9.26 18.76
N THR A 138 -102.46 10.52 18.79
CA THR A 138 -102.32 11.42 17.62
C THR A 138 -100.86 11.77 17.34
N LYS A 139 -100.03 11.97 18.38
CA LYS A 139 -98.58 12.19 18.24
C LYS A 139 -97.85 10.96 17.68
N VAL A 140 -98.24 9.74 18.07
CA VAL A 140 -97.67 8.50 17.54
C VAL A 140 -98.04 8.31 16.07
N VAL A 141 -99.30 8.58 15.68
CA VAL A 141 -99.71 8.50 14.26
C VAL A 141 -98.98 9.56 13.40
N ALA A 142 -98.77 10.77 13.92
CA ALA A 142 -98.00 11.80 13.22
C ALA A 142 -96.51 11.43 13.09
N ALA A 143 -95.92 10.82 14.14
CA ALA A 143 -94.54 10.36 14.12
C ALA A 143 -94.32 9.19 13.16
N LEU A 144 -95.28 8.27 13.04
CA LEU A 144 -95.22 7.18 12.06
C LEU A 144 -95.28 7.70 10.62
N LYS A 145 -96.14 8.70 10.33
CA LYS A 145 -96.19 9.33 9.00
C LYS A 145 -94.89 10.05 8.62
N LEU A 146 -94.30 10.80 9.56
CA LEU A 146 -92.99 11.45 9.34
C LEU A 146 -91.87 10.42 9.13
N SER A 147 -91.90 9.30 9.84
CA SER A 147 -90.92 8.23 9.65
C SER A 147 -91.04 7.55 8.28
N ASP A 148 -92.26 7.36 7.77
CA ASP A 148 -92.48 6.78 6.44
C ASP A 148 -92.04 7.76 5.33
N GLU A 149 -92.29 9.06 5.50
CA GLU A 149 -91.84 10.12 4.59
C GLU A 149 -90.30 10.24 4.57
N ASP A 150 -89.65 10.18 5.73
CA ASP A 150 -88.20 10.18 5.86
C ASP A 150 -87.57 8.94 5.21
N GLN A 151 -88.17 7.76 5.39
CA GLN A 151 -87.69 6.54 4.76
C GLN A 151 -87.79 6.60 3.23
N SER A 152 -88.88 7.18 2.70
CA SER A 152 -89.03 7.38 1.26
C SER A 152 -87.98 8.36 0.69
N SER A 153 -87.67 9.43 1.44
CA SER A 153 -86.66 10.43 1.07
C SER A 153 -85.25 9.85 1.09
N ILE A 154 -84.95 9.00 2.08
CA ILE A 154 -83.67 8.28 2.17
C ILE A 154 -83.49 7.34 0.98
N ASP A 155 -84.53 6.63 0.54
CA ASP A 155 -84.41 5.71 -0.59
C ASP A 155 -84.27 6.44 -1.94
N ILE A 156 -84.86 7.63 -2.09
CA ILE A 156 -84.64 8.50 -3.26
C ILE A 156 -83.19 9.03 -3.26
N LEU A 157 -82.71 9.54 -2.13
CA LEU A 157 -81.33 10.05 -2.01
C LEU A 157 -80.28 8.96 -2.22
N LYS A 158 -80.52 7.72 -1.77
CA LYS A 158 -79.63 6.58 -2.07
C LYS A 158 -79.56 6.29 -3.57
N LYS A 159 -80.68 6.37 -4.29
CA LYS A 159 -80.72 6.20 -5.74
C LYS A 159 -80.00 7.35 -6.46
N GLU A 160 -80.13 8.58 -5.99
CA GLU A 160 -79.43 9.74 -6.55
C GLU A 160 -77.91 9.68 -6.32
N VAL A 161 -77.46 9.24 -5.14
CA VAL A 161 -76.03 9.04 -4.85
C VAL A 161 -75.45 7.95 -5.75
N GLN A 162 -76.17 6.83 -5.93
CA GLN A 162 -75.73 5.77 -6.84
C GLN A 162 -75.69 6.25 -8.30
N HIS A 163 -76.66 7.07 -8.72
CA HIS A 163 -76.70 7.66 -10.05
C HIS A 163 -75.56 8.66 -10.28
N ALA A 164 -75.29 9.55 -9.32
CA ALA A 164 -74.19 10.51 -9.37
C ALA A 164 -72.82 9.82 -9.41
N TRP A 165 -72.64 8.74 -8.65
CA TRP A 165 -71.41 7.94 -8.67
C TRP A 165 -71.17 7.30 -10.04
N ASN A 166 -72.20 6.71 -10.64
CA ASN A 166 -72.12 6.16 -12.00
C ASN A 166 -71.86 7.24 -13.07
N LEU A 167 -72.43 8.44 -12.92
CA LEU A 167 -72.20 9.58 -13.81
C LEU A 167 -70.75 10.09 -13.75
N VAL A 168 -70.16 10.13 -12.56
CA VAL A 168 -68.74 10.52 -12.38
C VAL A 168 -67.82 9.47 -12.99
N GLN A 169 -68.11 8.18 -12.81
CA GLN A 169 -67.31 7.12 -13.41
C GLN A 169 -67.39 7.17 -14.95
N ALA A 170 -68.59 7.32 -15.51
CA ALA A 170 -68.78 7.51 -16.96
C ALA A 170 -68.17 8.83 -17.49
N GLY A 171 -68.05 9.86 -16.64
CA GLY A 171 -67.36 11.11 -16.97
C GLY A 171 -65.85 10.92 -17.08
N LYS A 172 -65.25 10.19 -16.14
CA LYS A 172 -63.81 9.87 -16.17
C LYS A 172 -63.43 9.02 -17.37
N ASP A 173 -64.22 7.99 -17.69
CA ASP A 173 -63.96 7.13 -18.84
C ASP A 173 -64.07 7.90 -20.17
N ARG A 174 -65.01 8.87 -20.27
CA ARG A 174 -65.12 9.78 -21.43
C ARG A 174 -63.97 10.78 -21.52
N GLU A 175 -63.49 11.28 -20.39
CA GLU A 175 -62.37 12.21 -20.35
C GLU A 175 -61.06 11.54 -20.79
N GLU A 176 -60.85 10.28 -20.42
CA GLU A 176 -59.69 9.49 -20.85
C GLU A 176 -59.70 9.27 -22.37
N LEU A 177 -60.86 8.86 -22.93
CA LEU A 177 -61.04 8.76 -24.39
C LEU A 177 -60.89 10.11 -25.12
N ALA A 178 -61.33 11.22 -24.50
CA ALA A 178 -61.16 12.56 -25.07
C ALA A 178 -59.69 13.01 -25.08
N ARG A 179 -58.90 12.64 -24.05
CA ARG A 179 -57.45 12.93 -24.03
C ARG A 179 -56.71 12.18 -25.12
N ASP A 180 -57.02 10.90 -25.31
CA ASP A 180 -56.40 10.08 -26.35
C ASP A 180 -56.75 10.58 -27.76
N THR A 181 -58.01 10.97 -28.00
CA THR A 181 -58.43 11.55 -29.28
C THR A 181 -57.79 12.91 -29.54
N ILE A 182 -57.67 13.79 -28.55
CA ILE A 182 -56.97 15.09 -28.70
C ILE A 182 -55.48 14.89 -29.00
N ALA A 183 -54.83 13.89 -28.39
CA ALA A 183 -53.44 13.57 -28.71
C ALA A 183 -53.28 13.15 -30.18
N SER A 184 -54.19 12.31 -30.70
CA SER A 184 -54.16 11.91 -32.10
C SER A 184 -54.44 13.06 -33.09
N LEU A 185 -55.38 13.94 -32.75
CA LEU A 185 -55.75 15.07 -33.61
C LEU A 185 -54.64 16.13 -33.71
N ARG A 186 -53.83 16.30 -32.64
CA ARG A 186 -52.66 17.18 -32.68
C ARG A 186 -51.62 16.72 -33.70
N VAL A 187 -51.39 15.40 -33.82
CA VAL A 187 -50.50 14.84 -34.85
C VAL A 187 -51.06 15.10 -36.25
N THR A 188 -52.35 14.92 -36.46
CA THR A 188 -52.97 15.14 -37.79
C THR A 188 -52.99 16.60 -38.23
N ILE A 189 -53.09 17.55 -37.30
CA ILE A 189 -53.00 18.99 -37.62
C ILE A 189 -51.59 19.36 -38.08
N GLU A 190 -50.57 18.73 -37.49
CA GLU A 190 -49.17 18.95 -37.87
C GLU A 190 -48.84 18.38 -39.26
N ASP A 191 -49.48 17.28 -39.65
CA ASP A 191 -49.34 16.70 -40.99
C ASP A 191 -50.14 17.45 -42.08
N LEU A 192 -51.32 17.99 -41.75
CA LEU A 192 -52.11 18.79 -42.69
C LEU A 192 -51.53 20.20 -42.93
N ASN A 193 -50.91 20.80 -41.91
CA ASN A 193 -50.18 22.07 -42.10
C ASN A 193 -48.99 21.91 -43.07
N LYS A 194 -48.37 20.73 -43.16
CA LYS A 194 -47.30 20.46 -44.15
C LYS A 194 -47.81 20.30 -45.59
N GLN A 195 -49.09 19.96 -45.79
CA GLN A 195 -49.66 19.81 -47.14
C GLN A 195 -50.21 21.12 -47.71
N ILE A 196 -50.52 22.10 -46.84
CA ILE A 196 -51.08 23.39 -47.24
C ILE A 196 -49.98 24.41 -47.65
N GLU A 197 -48.73 24.18 -47.28
CA GLU A 197 -47.60 25.09 -47.58
C GLU A 197 -46.85 24.84 -48.92
N ALA A 198 -47.26 23.88 -49.77
CA ALA A 198 -46.46 23.54 -50.97
C ALA A 198 -47.20 23.53 -52.33
N THR A 199 -48.45 23.98 -52.43
CA THR A 199 -49.16 24.09 -53.72
C THR A 199 -49.87 25.43 -53.89
N GLU A 200 -49.12 26.47 -54.25
CA GLU A 200 -49.59 27.75 -54.79
C GLU A 200 -49.75 27.67 -56.33
N THR A 201 -50.95 28.02 -56.86
CA THR A 201 -51.25 28.61 -58.21
C THR A 201 -50.84 27.82 -59.50
N GLU A 202 -51.58 27.67 -60.61
CA GLU A 202 -52.71 28.36 -61.24
C GLU A 202 -53.21 27.58 -62.50
N HIS A 203 -54.42 27.95 -62.99
CA HIS A 203 -55.03 27.77 -64.33
C HIS A 203 -55.99 26.61 -64.68
N ILE A 204 -57.09 27.06 -65.32
CA ILE A 204 -58.46 26.52 -65.38
C ILE A 204 -58.76 25.88 -66.75
N SER A 205 -59.58 24.84 -66.69
CA SER A 205 -60.17 24.05 -67.78
C SER A 205 -61.10 24.80 -68.73
N GLN A 206 -60.96 24.59 -70.05
CA GLN A 206 -62.09 24.56 -71.01
C GLN A 206 -61.67 23.78 -72.27
N GLU A 207 -62.36 22.69 -72.60
CA GLU A 207 -62.53 22.21 -73.98
C GLU A 207 -63.94 21.61 -74.11
N ALA A 208 -64.82 22.19 -74.92
CA ALA A 208 -64.75 22.14 -76.37
C ALA A 208 -64.90 20.71 -76.90
N LYS A 209 -66.12 20.18 -76.77
CA LYS A 209 -66.65 19.22 -77.73
C LYS A 209 -67.75 19.96 -78.48
N LEU A 210 -67.62 20.12 -79.81
CA LEU A 210 -68.70 19.85 -80.79
C LEU A 210 -68.71 20.68 -82.08
N GLU A 211 -67.76 21.59 -82.35
CA GLU A 211 -67.63 22.18 -83.70
C GLU A 211 -66.56 21.50 -84.58
N GLY A 212 -66.32 20.20 -84.33
CA GLY A 212 -65.40 19.35 -85.10
C GLY A 212 -65.84 19.01 -86.53
N TYR A 213 -67.08 19.29 -86.91
CA TYR A 213 -67.66 18.97 -88.23
C TYR A 213 -66.91 19.47 -89.48
N LEU A 214 -66.57 20.75 -89.51
CA LEU A 214 -66.46 21.48 -90.78
C LEU A 214 -65.02 21.82 -91.21
N LEU A 215 -64.05 21.71 -90.30
CA LEU A 215 -62.64 22.07 -90.49
C LEU A 215 -61.77 20.94 -91.09
N GLU A 216 -62.31 19.72 -91.17
CA GLU A 216 -61.55 18.53 -91.59
C GLU A 216 -61.19 18.54 -93.09
N ARG A 217 -61.92 19.34 -93.89
CA ARG A 217 -61.66 19.51 -95.32
C ARG A 217 -60.50 20.47 -95.65
N GLU A 218 -60.15 21.41 -94.77
CA GLU A 218 -59.04 22.37 -94.99
C GLU A 218 -57.69 21.89 -94.45
N LYS A 219 -57.68 20.92 -93.53
CA LYS A 219 -56.45 20.38 -92.93
C LYS A 219 -55.56 19.63 -93.91
N LEU A 220 -56.16 18.84 -94.81
CA LEU A 220 -55.39 17.94 -95.69
C LEU A 220 -54.54 18.66 -96.75
N LEU A 221 -54.83 19.91 -97.11
CA LEU A 221 -54.02 20.68 -98.07
C LEU A 221 -52.82 21.39 -97.43
N ARG A 222 -52.79 21.61 -96.10
CA ARG A 222 -51.65 22.22 -95.38
C ARG A 222 -50.63 21.20 -94.85
N GLU A 223 -51.00 19.92 -94.79
CA GLU A 223 -50.14 18.85 -94.28
C GLU A 223 -49.00 18.46 -95.25
N CYS A 224 -49.18 18.62 -96.57
CA CYS A 224 -48.12 18.32 -97.53
C CYS A 224 -46.94 19.31 -97.47
N ASP A 225 -47.19 20.60 -97.27
CA ASP A 225 -46.12 21.63 -97.25
C ASP A 225 -45.34 21.66 -95.93
N THR A 226 -45.94 21.19 -94.83
CA THR A 226 -45.28 21.13 -93.52
C THR A 226 -44.30 19.96 -93.41
N LEU A 227 -44.60 18.82 -94.03
CA LEU A 227 -43.73 17.63 -94.00
C LEU A 227 -42.41 17.82 -94.77
N ALA A 228 -42.38 18.66 -95.81
CA ALA A 228 -41.15 18.97 -96.55
C ALA A 228 -40.14 19.78 -95.72
N ASN A 229 -40.62 20.76 -94.95
CA ASN A 229 -39.77 21.59 -94.10
C ASN A 229 -39.24 20.86 -92.85
N GLN A 230 -40.01 19.90 -92.33
CA GLN A 230 -39.58 19.07 -91.19
C GLN A 230 -38.38 18.18 -91.54
N ASN A 231 -38.32 17.62 -92.75
CA ASN A 231 -37.20 16.77 -93.16
C ASN A 231 -35.86 17.52 -93.26
N ALA A 232 -35.87 18.79 -93.68
CA ALA A 232 -34.67 19.62 -93.73
C ALA A 232 -34.17 20.04 -92.34
N GLN A 233 -35.07 20.24 -91.38
CA GLN A 233 -34.68 20.50 -89.98
C GLN A 233 -34.05 19.26 -89.33
N MET A 234 -34.59 18.07 -89.57
CA MET A 234 -34.09 16.83 -88.97
C MET A 234 -32.67 16.45 -89.43
N THR A 235 -32.32 16.71 -90.69
CA THR A 235 -30.94 16.47 -91.18
C THR A 235 -29.93 17.41 -90.56
N SER A 236 -30.25 18.70 -90.40
CA SER A 236 -29.38 19.66 -89.70
C SER A 236 -29.22 19.34 -88.20
N GLY A 237 -30.26 18.82 -87.55
CA GLY A 237 -30.22 18.39 -86.15
C GLY A 237 -29.31 17.18 -85.93
N ASN A 238 -29.30 16.23 -86.86
CA ASN A 238 -28.45 15.03 -86.77
C ASN A 238 -26.94 15.35 -86.85
N GLU A 239 -26.53 16.32 -87.67
CA GLU A 239 -25.12 16.74 -87.75
C GLU A 239 -24.66 17.45 -86.48
N GLN A 240 -25.51 18.29 -85.88
CA GLN A 240 -25.23 18.94 -84.59
C GLN A 240 -25.14 17.92 -83.45
N LEU A 241 -26.03 16.93 -83.42
CA LEU A 241 -26.01 15.86 -82.42
C LEU A 241 -24.75 14.97 -82.53
N SER A 242 -24.27 14.68 -83.74
CA SER A 242 -23.05 13.89 -83.93
C SER A 242 -21.79 14.62 -83.45
N GLN A 243 -21.71 15.94 -83.65
CA GLN A 243 -20.61 16.75 -83.12
C GLN A 243 -20.68 16.87 -81.59
N ALA A 244 -21.87 17.01 -81.01
CA ALA A 244 -22.08 17.01 -79.57
C ALA A 244 -21.72 15.66 -78.92
N LEU A 245 -21.99 14.54 -79.58
CA LEU A 245 -21.59 13.21 -79.09
C LEU A 245 -20.07 13.06 -78.99
N LYS A 246 -19.32 13.51 -80.00
CA LYS A 246 -17.85 13.44 -79.96
C LYS A 246 -17.22 14.33 -78.88
N THR A 247 -17.80 15.50 -78.61
CA THR A 247 -17.31 16.37 -77.52
C THR A 247 -17.63 15.76 -76.16
N LEU A 248 -18.82 15.18 -76.00
CA LEU A 248 -19.22 14.45 -74.79
C LEU A 248 -18.34 13.22 -74.53
N GLU A 249 -18.02 12.42 -75.55
CA GLU A 249 -17.13 11.26 -75.42
C GLU A 249 -15.74 11.66 -74.91
N LYS A 250 -15.20 12.78 -75.42
CA LYS A 250 -13.91 13.31 -74.96
C LYS A 250 -13.98 13.82 -73.53
N GLN A 251 -15.04 14.52 -73.15
CA GLN A 251 -15.26 14.98 -71.77
C GLN A 251 -15.41 13.82 -70.79
N VAL A 252 -16.06 12.73 -71.20
CA VAL A 252 -16.18 11.52 -70.37
C VAL A 252 -14.82 10.86 -70.16
N ALA A 253 -13.97 10.79 -71.19
CA ALA A 253 -12.62 10.23 -71.06
C ALA A 253 -11.72 11.09 -70.14
N ASP A 254 -11.79 12.41 -70.25
CA ASP A 254 -11.05 13.34 -69.39
C ASP A 254 -11.54 13.24 -67.93
N ALA A 255 -12.86 13.20 -67.71
CA ALA A 255 -13.45 13.00 -66.39
C ALA A 255 -13.10 11.63 -65.77
N GLN A 256 -12.98 10.57 -66.58
CA GLN A 256 -12.54 9.24 -66.10
C GLN A 256 -11.09 9.26 -65.63
N ASN A 257 -10.20 9.98 -66.33
CA ASN A 257 -8.80 10.11 -65.92
C ASN A 257 -8.66 10.94 -64.64
N GLU A 258 -9.41 12.03 -64.50
CA GLU A 258 -9.48 12.82 -63.26
C GLU A 258 -10.04 11.99 -62.09
N LEU A 259 -11.03 11.13 -62.34
CA LEU A 259 -11.57 10.22 -61.33
C LEU A 259 -10.54 9.20 -60.84
N ILE A 260 -9.66 8.70 -61.71
CA ILE A 260 -8.58 7.78 -61.31
C ILE A 260 -7.54 8.52 -60.45
N GLN A 261 -7.12 9.71 -60.87
CA GLN A 261 -6.15 10.51 -60.12
C GLN A 261 -6.68 10.91 -58.73
N THR A 262 -7.95 11.32 -58.65
CA THR A 262 -8.59 11.66 -57.36
C THR A 262 -8.74 10.42 -56.46
N LYS A 263 -9.01 9.23 -57.02
CA LYS A 263 -9.02 7.97 -56.25
C LYS A 263 -7.66 7.63 -55.67
N ASP A 264 -6.58 7.82 -56.42
CA ASP A 264 -5.21 7.57 -55.92
C ASP A 264 -4.80 8.55 -54.83
N VAL A 265 -5.12 9.84 -54.98
CA VAL A 265 -4.91 10.86 -53.94
C VAL A 265 -5.72 10.53 -52.68
N LEU A 266 -6.98 10.11 -52.83
CA LEU A 266 -7.82 9.66 -51.70
C LEU A 266 -7.23 8.44 -50.98
N ARG A 267 -6.65 7.49 -51.73
CA ARG A 267 -5.99 6.31 -51.13
C ARG A 267 -4.77 6.70 -50.30
N ILE A 268 -3.94 7.61 -50.81
CA ILE A 268 -2.77 8.13 -50.08
C ILE A 268 -3.23 8.90 -48.84
N LYS A 269 -4.23 9.78 -48.96
CA LYS A 269 -4.76 10.55 -47.84
C LYS A 269 -5.42 9.67 -46.76
N LYS A 270 -6.06 8.56 -47.14
CA LYS A 270 -6.57 7.57 -46.18
C LYS A 270 -5.43 6.90 -45.39
N LEU A 271 -4.36 6.48 -46.06
CA LEU A 271 -3.20 5.87 -45.38
C LEU A 271 -2.48 6.87 -44.47
N GLU A 272 -2.33 8.12 -44.90
CA GLU A 272 -1.80 9.21 -44.06
C GLU A 272 -2.71 9.45 -42.84
N GLY A 273 -4.03 9.47 -43.04
CA GLY A 273 -5.01 9.60 -41.96
C GLY A 273 -4.94 8.45 -40.95
N GLU A 274 -4.81 7.20 -41.40
CA GLU A 274 -4.66 6.03 -40.51
C GLU A 274 -3.34 6.04 -39.73
N GLN A 275 -2.24 6.46 -40.37
CA GLN A 275 -0.96 6.62 -39.67
C GLN A 275 -1.02 7.73 -38.62
N GLU A 276 -1.66 8.85 -38.95
CA GLU A 276 -1.81 9.97 -38.02
C GLU A 276 -2.78 9.63 -36.89
N GLN A 277 -3.85 8.87 -37.16
CA GLN A 277 -4.75 8.31 -36.14
C GLN A 277 -3.97 7.44 -35.15
N ARG A 278 -3.12 6.52 -35.63
CA ARG A 278 -2.30 5.66 -34.76
C ARG A 278 -1.26 6.43 -33.95
N ARG A 279 -0.68 7.50 -34.51
CA ARG A 279 0.21 8.39 -33.75
C ARG A 279 -0.57 9.14 -32.68
N ARG A 280 -1.74 9.68 -33.03
CA ARG A 280 -2.64 10.36 -32.10
C ARG A 280 -3.07 9.46 -30.96
N GLU A 281 -3.45 8.21 -31.22
CA GLU A 281 -3.82 7.24 -30.18
C GLU A 281 -2.67 6.91 -29.22
N LYS A 282 -1.42 6.84 -29.72
CA LYS A 282 -0.24 6.65 -28.87
C LYS A 282 0.03 7.87 -28.00
N VAL A 283 -0.02 9.07 -28.58
CA VAL A 283 0.16 10.31 -27.83
C VAL A 283 -0.98 10.54 -26.84
N GLU A 284 -2.22 10.19 -27.18
CA GLU A 284 -3.36 10.27 -26.26
C GLU A 284 -3.22 9.28 -25.09
N LYS A 285 -2.68 8.07 -25.34
CA LYS A 285 -2.33 7.13 -24.25
C LYS A 285 -1.23 7.69 -23.36
N GLU A 286 -0.11 8.15 -23.95
CA GLU A 286 0.99 8.75 -23.19
C GLU A 286 0.55 9.98 -22.40
N LEU A 287 -0.32 10.82 -22.97
CA LEU A 287 -0.87 12.01 -22.32
C LEU A 287 -1.84 11.62 -21.19
N LYS A 288 -2.61 10.55 -21.36
CA LYS A 288 -3.47 9.99 -20.30
C LYS A 288 -2.65 9.40 -19.16
N ASP A 289 -1.58 8.68 -19.47
CA ASP A 289 -0.67 8.10 -18.47
C ASP A 289 0.10 9.21 -17.72
N MET A 290 0.56 10.23 -18.43
CA MET A 290 1.21 11.40 -17.80
C MET A 290 0.23 12.22 -16.96
N LYS A 291 -1.03 12.38 -17.38
CA LYS A 291 -2.07 13.01 -16.56
C LYS A 291 -2.36 12.20 -15.30
N ALA A 292 -2.50 10.88 -15.42
CA ALA A 292 -2.68 10.01 -14.27
C ALA A 292 -1.48 10.06 -13.31
N LEU A 293 -0.26 10.14 -13.84
CA LEU A 293 0.96 10.30 -13.04
C LEU A 293 1.01 11.67 -12.36
N ILE A 294 0.61 12.74 -13.06
CA ILE A 294 0.52 14.09 -12.48
C ILE A 294 -0.54 14.12 -11.39
N GLU A 295 -1.74 13.58 -11.60
CA GLU A 295 -2.79 13.48 -10.57
C GLU A 295 -2.33 12.64 -9.38
N GLN A 296 -1.65 11.52 -9.61
CA GLN A 296 -1.04 10.72 -8.55
C GLN A 296 0.01 11.53 -7.78
N LYS A 297 0.90 12.26 -8.47
CA LYS A 297 1.88 13.11 -7.80
C LYS A 297 1.25 14.30 -7.10
N GLN A 298 0.15 14.84 -7.62
CA GLN A 298 -0.61 15.92 -6.99
C GLN A 298 -1.27 15.41 -5.71
N THR A 299 -1.87 14.21 -5.71
CA THR A 299 -2.45 13.61 -4.50
C THR A 299 -1.37 13.25 -3.48
N GLU A 300 -0.20 12.77 -3.90
CA GLU A 300 0.96 12.57 -3.02
C GLU A 300 1.45 13.89 -2.42
N ILE A 301 1.50 14.97 -3.21
CA ILE A 301 1.89 16.31 -2.74
C ILE A 301 0.85 16.83 -1.75
N HIS A 302 -0.45 16.75 -2.04
CA HIS A 302 -1.51 17.17 -1.12
C HIS A 302 -1.49 16.34 0.17
N GLY A 303 -1.26 15.03 0.07
CA GLY A 303 -1.08 14.16 1.23
C GLY A 303 0.12 14.59 2.07
N LYS A 304 1.27 14.89 1.43
CA LYS A 304 2.46 15.41 2.12
C LYS A 304 2.22 16.79 2.72
N GLN A 305 1.52 17.69 2.04
CA GLN A 305 1.16 19.02 2.52
C GLN A 305 0.29 18.92 3.78
N ALA A 306 -0.73 18.06 3.76
CA ALA A 306 -1.59 17.79 4.91
C ALA A 306 -0.81 17.18 6.08
N THR A 307 0.15 16.28 5.82
CA THR A 307 1.02 15.76 6.89
C THR A 307 1.97 16.83 7.46
N ILE A 308 2.44 17.77 6.64
CA ILE A 308 3.28 18.88 7.09
C ILE A 308 2.45 19.85 7.95
N GLU A 309 1.25 20.19 7.53
CA GLU A 309 0.33 21.04 8.32
C GLU A 309 -0.05 20.37 9.64
N GLN A 310 -0.36 19.07 9.62
CA GLN A 310 -0.60 18.29 10.84
C GLN A 310 0.63 18.28 11.76
N GLN A 311 1.82 18.05 11.21
CA GLN A 311 3.07 18.07 11.98
C GLN A 311 3.38 19.46 12.54
N GLN A 312 3.10 20.54 11.79
CA GLN A 312 3.24 21.91 12.27
C GLN A 312 2.30 22.19 13.45
N GLN A 313 1.03 21.78 13.34
CA GLN A 313 0.06 21.94 14.41
C GLN A 313 0.41 21.06 15.64
N GLU A 314 0.92 19.86 15.43
CA GLU A 314 1.48 19.02 16.50
C GLU A 314 2.72 19.66 17.15
N THR A 315 3.60 20.29 16.38
CA THR A 315 4.75 21.00 16.95
C THR A 315 4.33 22.25 17.75
N GLU A 316 3.34 23.01 17.29
CA GLU A 316 2.79 24.14 18.04
C GLU A 316 2.12 23.67 19.35
N ASN A 317 1.36 22.58 19.29
CA ASN A 317 0.75 21.98 20.47
C ASN A 317 1.81 21.45 21.45
N LEU A 318 2.84 20.76 20.96
CA LEU A 318 3.96 20.30 21.78
C LEU A 318 4.75 21.46 22.37
N GLN A 319 4.92 22.57 21.64
CA GLN A 319 5.60 23.75 22.14
C GLN A 319 4.77 24.48 23.22
N ALA A 320 3.44 24.52 23.09
CA ALA A 320 2.54 24.99 24.13
C ALA A 320 2.57 24.08 25.38
N VAL A 321 2.64 22.75 25.20
CA VAL A 321 2.79 21.78 26.29
C VAL A 321 4.15 21.89 26.96
N VAL A 322 5.24 22.10 26.21
CA VAL A 322 6.57 22.33 26.79
C VAL A 322 6.58 23.62 27.60
N SER A 323 5.94 24.69 27.12
CA SER A 323 5.82 25.95 27.87
C SER A 323 5.01 25.77 29.16
N SER A 324 3.89 25.03 29.12
CA SER A 324 3.10 24.77 30.33
C SER A 324 3.82 23.85 31.32
N LEU A 325 4.55 22.84 30.83
CA LEU A 325 5.39 21.97 31.66
C LEU A 325 6.61 22.70 32.24
N GLN A 326 7.18 23.68 31.55
CA GLN A 326 8.24 24.54 32.09
C GLN A 326 7.71 25.37 33.27
N VAL A 327 6.51 25.95 33.15
CA VAL A 327 5.86 26.70 34.24
C VAL A 327 5.55 25.78 35.44
N GLU A 328 5.05 24.56 35.20
CA GLU A 328 4.83 23.58 36.27
C GLU A 328 6.15 23.11 36.90
N HIS A 329 7.21 22.91 36.10
CA HIS A 329 8.53 22.57 36.60
C HIS A 329 9.14 23.67 37.46
N GLU A 330 8.95 24.94 37.11
CA GLU A 330 9.36 26.08 37.94
C GLU A 330 8.58 26.14 39.27
N LYS A 331 7.28 25.82 39.26
CA LYS A 331 6.47 25.74 40.50
C LYS A 331 6.93 24.59 41.39
N GLU A 332 7.16 23.41 40.82
CA GLU A 332 7.64 22.25 41.56
C GLU A 332 9.09 22.43 42.04
N SER A 333 9.94 23.11 41.27
CA SER A 333 11.30 23.48 41.73
C SER A 333 11.25 24.43 42.93
N LYS A 334 10.31 25.37 42.97
CA LYS A 334 10.09 26.24 44.14
C LYS A 334 9.61 25.45 45.36
N ARG A 335 8.65 24.53 45.17
CA ARG A 335 8.20 23.62 46.23
C ARG A 335 9.32 22.71 46.73
N PHE A 336 10.16 22.22 45.82
CA PHE A 336 11.34 21.42 46.16
C PHE A 336 12.35 22.24 46.97
N MET A 337 12.60 23.51 46.62
CA MET A 337 13.44 24.40 47.43
C MET A 337 12.85 24.65 48.83
N GLU A 338 11.54 24.84 48.95
CA GLU A 338 10.87 24.99 50.25
C GLU A 338 10.96 23.72 51.11
N VAL A 339 10.75 22.55 50.52
CA VAL A 339 10.90 21.26 51.20
C VAL A 339 12.35 21.01 51.59
N THR A 340 13.30 21.32 50.72
CA THR A 340 14.74 21.22 51.02
C THR A 340 15.12 22.17 52.16
N GLY A 341 14.58 23.39 52.19
CA GLY A 341 14.73 24.31 53.31
C GLY A 341 14.21 23.72 54.62
N ARG A 342 13.01 23.14 54.62
CA ARG A 342 12.46 22.43 55.79
C ARG A 342 13.32 21.23 56.22
N ILE A 343 13.86 20.47 55.26
CA ILE A 343 14.78 19.36 55.55
C ILE A 343 16.03 19.90 56.25
N THR A 344 16.66 20.95 55.73
CA THR A 344 17.85 21.55 56.37
C THR A 344 17.57 22.12 57.76
N GLU A 345 16.38 22.69 58.00
CA GLU A 345 15.96 23.12 59.34
C GLU A 345 15.75 21.93 60.29
N THR A 346 15.15 20.84 59.81
CA THR A 346 15.00 19.61 60.60
C THR A 346 16.34 18.92 60.86
N GLU A 347 17.27 18.93 59.90
CA GLU A 347 18.63 18.42 60.07
C GLU A 347 19.42 19.27 61.07
N SER A 348 19.25 20.60 61.05
CA SER A 348 19.83 21.50 62.07
C SER A 348 19.27 21.19 63.47
N ARG A 349 17.95 21.03 63.61
CA ARG A 349 17.31 20.63 64.89
C ARG A 349 17.74 19.23 65.33
N LEU A 350 17.91 18.29 64.39
CA LEU A 350 18.40 16.95 64.68
C LEU A 350 19.86 17.01 65.14
N ASN A 351 20.70 17.81 64.49
CA ASN A 351 22.09 18.04 64.90
C ASN A 351 22.19 18.68 66.28
N GLU A 352 21.34 19.67 66.61
CA GLU A 352 21.25 20.21 67.97
C GLU A 352 20.83 19.15 68.99
N GLN A 353 19.88 18.27 68.64
CA GLN A 353 19.49 17.16 69.50
C GLN A 353 20.59 16.12 69.63
N ILE A 354 21.34 15.82 68.57
CA ILE A 354 22.51 14.93 68.59
C ILE A 354 23.60 15.52 69.50
N ILE A 355 23.84 16.83 69.47
CA ILE A 355 24.79 17.50 70.38
C ILE A 355 24.30 17.43 71.84
N LYS A 356 22.99 17.63 72.08
CA LYS A 356 22.42 17.44 73.43
C LYS A 356 22.54 15.99 73.88
N ASN A 357 22.26 15.04 73.00
CA ASN A 357 22.30 13.62 73.30
C ASN A 357 23.75 13.14 73.50
N SER A 358 24.72 13.66 72.75
CA SER A 358 26.14 13.38 72.97
C SER A 358 26.64 13.97 74.29
N LYS A 359 26.11 15.13 74.71
CA LYS A 359 26.41 15.72 76.02
C LYS A 359 25.80 14.90 77.17
N MET A 360 24.56 14.42 77.02
CA MET A 360 23.93 13.50 77.97
C MET A 360 24.63 12.13 77.98
N GLN A 361 25.11 11.66 76.82
CA GLN A 361 25.88 10.42 76.70
C GLN A 361 27.26 10.57 77.33
N ALA A 362 27.92 11.73 77.21
CA ALA A 362 29.16 12.02 77.93
C ALA A 362 28.94 12.08 79.45
N GLN A 363 27.81 12.62 79.91
CA GLN A 363 27.42 12.56 81.32
C GLN A 363 27.10 11.13 81.78
N ASN A 364 26.41 10.34 80.96
CA ASN A 364 26.16 8.93 81.25
C ASN A 364 27.46 8.12 81.26
N ILE A 365 28.41 8.39 80.36
CA ILE A 365 29.75 7.77 80.37
C ILE A 365 30.51 8.19 81.63
N ALA A 366 30.40 9.44 82.08
CA ALA A 366 31.02 9.88 83.35
C ALA A 366 30.42 9.14 84.56
N ILE A 367 29.09 8.99 84.60
CA ILE A 367 28.40 8.21 85.64
C ILE A 367 28.74 6.72 85.52
N GLU A 368 28.85 6.16 84.31
CA GLU A 368 29.28 4.78 84.06
C GLU A 368 30.74 4.57 84.46
N THR A 369 31.62 5.56 84.31
CA THR A 369 32.99 5.49 84.83
C THR A 369 33.00 5.53 86.35
N GLU A 370 32.18 6.37 86.98
CA GLU A 370 32.03 6.35 88.45
C GLU A 370 31.43 5.03 88.94
N LEU A 371 30.46 4.45 88.20
CA LEU A 371 29.87 3.15 88.50
C LEU A 371 30.86 2.02 88.25
N LYS A 372 31.74 2.14 87.24
CA LYS A 372 32.86 1.22 87.00
C LYS A 372 33.90 1.32 88.11
N ASP A 373 34.25 2.51 88.57
CA ASP A 373 35.18 2.69 89.69
C ASP A 373 34.60 2.11 90.98
N GLN A 374 33.29 2.28 91.22
CA GLN A 374 32.60 1.63 92.33
C GLN A 374 32.46 0.11 92.14
N LEU A 375 32.25 -0.38 90.92
CA LEU A 375 32.23 -1.81 90.60
C LEU A 375 33.64 -2.42 90.68
N GLU A 376 34.70 -1.68 90.36
CA GLU A 376 36.09 -2.06 90.56
C GLU A 376 36.46 -2.05 92.03
N ALA A 377 35.92 -1.14 92.84
CA ALA A 377 36.04 -1.19 94.30
C ALA A 377 35.30 -2.41 94.88
N ILE A 378 34.09 -2.71 94.40
CA ILE A 378 33.34 -3.93 94.76
C ILE A 378 34.06 -5.18 94.25
N ASN A 379 34.68 -5.15 93.07
CA ASN A 379 35.44 -6.27 92.52
C ASN A 379 36.80 -6.42 93.22
N LYS A 380 37.43 -5.35 93.72
CA LYS A 380 38.59 -5.43 94.62
C LYS A 380 38.19 -6.04 95.96
N LEU A 381 37.06 -5.63 96.55
CA LEU A 381 36.53 -6.25 97.78
C LEU A 381 36.07 -7.70 97.58
N LYS A 382 35.50 -8.04 96.42
CA LYS A 382 35.17 -9.43 96.02
C LYS A 382 36.41 -10.25 95.69
N ALA A 383 37.43 -9.65 95.06
CA ALA A 383 38.72 -10.28 94.80
C ALA A 383 39.50 -10.47 96.10
N ASP A 384 39.39 -9.59 97.09
CA ASP A 384 40.01 -9.75 98.39
C ASP A 384 39.26 -10.79 99.24
N LYS A 385 37.91 -10.84 99.14
CA LYS A 385 37.09 -11.95 99.67
C LYS A 385 37.44 -13.29 99.00
N GLU A 386 37.61 -13.31 97.68
CA GLU A 386 38.09 -14.48 96.94
C GLU A 386 39.55 -14.81 97.24
N LYS A 387 40.44 -13.84 97.49
CA LYS A 387 41.83 -14.10 97.90
C LYS A 387 41.88 -14.67 99.30
N VAL A 388 40.98 -14.27 100.21
CA VAL A 388 40.86 -14.85 101.56
C VAL A 388 40.24 -16.25 101.50
N LEU A 389 39.21 -16.49 100.68
CA LEU A 389 38.63 -17.82 100.45
C LEU A 389 39.58 -18.75 99.68
N LYS A 390 40.29 -18.23 98.67
CA LYS A 390 41.35 -18.94 97.93
C LYS A 390 42.56 -19.15 98.82
N MET A 391 43.01 -18.23 99.69
CA MET A 391 44.06 -18.50 100.68
C MET A 391 43.66 -19.59 101.67
N HIS A 392 42.39 -19.63 102.09
CA HIS A 392 41.87 -20.66 102.98
C HIS A 392 41.80 -22.05 102.31
N GLU A 393 41.35 -22.13 101.05
CA GLU A 393 41.37 -23.38 100.26
C GLU A 393 42.76 -23.76 99.75
N LEU A 394 43.63 -22.79 99.48
CA LEU A 394 45.01 -22.96 99.02
C LEU A 394 45.93 -23.35 100.19
N LEU A 395 45.68 -22.93 101.43
CA LEU A 395 46.39 -23.47 102.61
C LEU A 395 45.96 -24.92 102.91
N LYS A 396 44.70 -25.26 102.63
CA LYS A 396 44.15 -26.62 102.81
C LYS A 396 44.55 -27.59 101.69
N ARG A 397 44.60 -27.12 100.43
CA ARG A 397 45.05 -27.89 99.26
C ARG A 397 46.57 -27.86 99.07
N LYS A 398 47.28 -26.78 99.38
CA LYS A 398 48.77 -26.78 99.33
C LYS A 398 49.39 -27.69 100.37
N MET A 399 48.79 -27.93 101.53
CA MET A 399 49.34 -28.92 102.47
C MET A 399 49.26 -30.36 101.95
N GLN A 400 48.32 -30.65 101.03
CA GLN A 400 48.21 -31.96 100.36
C GLN A 400 48.87 -31.99 98.97
N GLN A 401 49.05 -30.84 98.32
CA GLN A 401 49.61 -30.71 96.98
C GLN A 401 51.10 -30.35 96.96
N THR A 402 51.70 -29.80 98.04
CA THR A 402 53.17 -29.66 98.14
C THR A 402 53.91 -30.98 98.30
N ASP A 403 53.22 -32.03 98.79
CA ASP A 403 53.79 -33.38 98.84
C ASP A 403 53.73 -34.10 97.47
N ASP A 404 52.73 -33.79 96.66
CA ASP A 404 52.53 -34.39 95.33
C ASP A 404 53.25 -33.60 94.20
N ASP A 405 53.38 -32.28 94.30
CA ASP A 405 54.06 -31.46 93.28
C ASP A 405 55.59 -31.43 93.42
N ARG A 406 56.16 -31.81 94.59
CA ARG A 406 57.60 -32.10 94.70
C ARG A 406 58.01 -33.25 93.77
N ARG A 407 57.12 -34.23 93.57
CA ARG A 407 57.33 -35.36 92.65
C ARG A 407 57.17 -34.95 91.18
N ASN A 408 56.20 -34.08 90.87
CA ASN A 408 55.95 -33.65 89.48
C ASN A 408 56.97 -32.63 88.94
N LEU A 409 57.64 -31.85 89.79
CA LEU A 409 58.65 -30.87 89.37
C LEU A 409 60.04 -31.48 89.09
N GLU A 410 60.31 -32.70 89.55
CA GLU A 410 61.46 -33.50 89.09
C GLU A 410 61.25 -34.04 87.66
N ASP A 411 60.00 -34.32 87.27
CA ASP A 411 59.64 -34.81 85.92
C ASP A 411 59.67 -33.71 84.85
N GLN A 412 59.42 -32.44 85.22
CA GLN A 412 59.47 -31.31 84.30
C GLN A 412 60.89 -30.84 83.96
N ARG A 413 61.89 -31.16 84.80
CA ARG A 413 63.32 -31.02 84.46
C ARG A 413 63.73 -31.97 83.33
N ASN A 414 63.07 -33.12 83.21
CA ASN A 414 63.29 -34.08 82.12
C ASN A 414 62.58 -33.66 80.82
N ALA A 415 61.55 -32.81 80.89
CA ALA A 415 60.85 -32.29 79.72
C ALA A 415 61.65 -31.24 78.94
N LEU A 416 62.41 -30.36 79.63
CA LEU A 416 63.30 -29.39 78.97
C LEU A 416 64.58 -30.02 78.38
N LYS A 417 64.81 -31.32 78.67
CA LYS A 417 65.80 -32.16 77.98
C LYS A 417 65.26 -32.71 76.64
N ASN A 418 63.93 -32.73 76.46
CA ASN A 418 63.25 -33.20 75.25
C ASN A 418 63.01 -32.08 74.22
N GLU A 419 63.19 -30.81 74.58
CA GLU A 419 63.15 -29.69 73.62
C GLU A 419 64.45 -29.59 72.79
N VAL A 420 65.58 -30.10 73.28
CA VAL A 420 66.80 -30.30 72.47
C VAL A 420 66.66 -31.47 71.49
N ALA A 421 65.82 -32.47 71.82
CA ALA A 421 65.46 -33.56 70.91
C ALA A 421 64.40 -33.17 69.85
N GLY A 422 63.78 -31.99 69.98
CA GLY A 422 62.83 -31.45 69.01
C GLY A 422 63.52 -30.85 67.77
N ILE A 423 64.65 -30.15 67.97
CA ILE A 423 65.39 -29.50 66.88
C ILE A 423 66.18 -30.53 66.04
N GLU A 424 66.59 -31.66 66.62
CA GLU A 424 67.17 -32.79 65.86
C GLU A 424 66.11 -33.60 65.10
N LYS A 425 64.83 -33.57 65.52
CA LYS A 425 63.70 -34.19 64.80
C LYS A 425 63.14 -33.33 63.65
N GLU A 426 63.33 -32.01 63.69
CA GLU A 426 62.94 -31.13 62.57
C GLU A 426 63.88 -31.27 61.35
N VAL A 427 65.15 -31.62 61.57
CA VAL A 427 66.11 -31.88 60.47
C VAL A 427 65.93 -33.28 59.85
N GLU A 428 65.50 -34.28 60.63
CA GLU A 428 65.20 -35.63 60.14
C GLU A 428 63.81 -35.70 59.45
N THR A 429 62.82 -34.95 59.94
CA THR A 429 61.50 -34.84 59.28
C THR A 429 61.58 -34.11 57.95
N LEU A 430 62.41 -33.06 57.79
CA LEU A 430 62.60 -32.41 56.49
C LEU A 430 63.34 -33.30 55.47
N LYS A 431 64.21 -34.23 55.91
CA LYS A 431 64.83 -35.24 55.03
C LYS A 431 63.88 -36.39 54.68
N GLN A 432 63.04 -36.85 55.62
CA GLN A 432 62.00 -37.84 55.33
C GLN A 432 60.85 -37.24 54.50
N GLN A 433 60.55 -35.95 54.64
CA GLN A 433 59.61 -35.22 53.77
C GLN A 433 60.17 -35.13 52.34
N ALA A 434 61.48 -34.89 52.16
CA ALA A 434 62.10 -34.84 50.84
C ALA A 434 62.15 -36.21 50.12
N GLU A 435 62.30 -37.33 50.84
CA GLU A 435 62.22 -38.68 50.26
C GLU A 435 60.78 -39.16 50.05
N ALA A 436 59.84 -38.77 50.93
CA ALA A 436 58.41 -38.97 50.72
C ALA A 436 57.90 -38.16 49.53
N ASP A 437 58.38 -36.92 49.35
CA ASP A 437 58.08 -36.09 48.20
C ASP A 437 58.69 -36.66 46.92
N LYS A 438 59.85 -37.33 46.98
CA LYS A 438 60.41 -38.03 45.81
C LYS A 438 59.61 -39.28 45.42
N LYS A 439 59.11 -40.06 46.38
CA LYS A 439 58.19 -41.18 46.14
C LYS A 439 56.79 -40.72 45.72
N ASN A 440 56.31 -39.60 46.27
CA ASN A 440 55.07 -38.95 45.84
C ASN A 440 55.25 -38.35 44.44
N ILE A 441 56.41 -37.81 44.07
CA ILE A 441 56.66 -37.36 42.69
C ILE A 441 56.70 -38.55 41.74
N GLU A 442 57.30 -39.69 42.10
CA GLU A 442 57.25 -40.89 41.26
C GLU A 442 55.84 -41.53 41.21
N SER A 443 55.05 -41.49 42.30
CA SER A 443 53.64 -41.93 42.28
C SER A 443 52.77 -40.95 41.49
N LEU A 444 53.00 -39.64 41.61
CA LEU A 444 52.34 -38.58 40.84
C LEU A 444 52.78 -38.59 39.37
N LEU A 445 53.97 -39.08 39.04
CA LEU A 445 54.40 -39.29 37.64
C LEU A 445 53.75 -40.55 37.04
N ARG A 446 53.59 -41.63 37.83
CA ARG A 446 52.80 -42.81 37.41
C ARG A 446 51.31 -42.49 37.35
N GLU A 447 50.79 -41.72 38.30
CA GLU A 447 49.42 -41.19 38.27
C GLU A 447 49.25 -40.19 37.15
N ARG A 448 50.23 -39.34 36.82
CA ARG A 448 50.21 -38.49 35.62
C ARG A 448 50.18 -39.33 34.36
N ASP A 449 50.91 -40.43 34.27
CA ASP A 449 50.88 -41.28 33.06
C ASP A 449 49.62 -42.13 32.97
N LEU A 450 49.09 -42.60 34.10
CA LEU A 450 47.81 -43.28 34.18
C LEU A 450 46.65 -42.30 33.94
N LEU A 451 46.73 -41.09 34.47
CA LEU A 451 45.82 -39.98 34.22
C LEU A 451 45.97 -39.48 32.80
N SER A 452 47.14 -39.40 32.19
CA SER A 452 47.30 -39.02 30.78
C SER A 452 46.76 -40.12 29.86
N LYS A 453 46.91 -41.41 30.18
CA LYS A 453 46.24 -42.49 29.44
C LYS A 453 44.73 -42.51 29.67
N ASN A 454 44.27 -42.25 30.89
CA ASN A 454 42.85 -42.11 31.20
C ASN A 454 42.26 -40.82 30.64
N LEU A 455 43.05 -39.76 30.48
CA LEU A 455 42.66 -38.48 29.88
C LEU A 455 42.67 -38.60 28.36
N LEU A 456 43.53 -39.43 27.75
CA LEU A 456 43.42 -39.78 26.34
C LEU A 456 42.21 -40.70 26.07
N ARG A 457 41.96 -41.70 26.94
CA ARG A 457 40.76 -42.55 26.84
C ARG A 457 39.47 -41.79 27.15
N ASN A 458 39.50 -40.92 28.15
CA ASN A 458 38.40 -40.03 28.46
C ASN A 458 38.27 -38.95 27.39
N ASP A 459 39.33 -38.48 26.73
CA ASP A 459 39.27 -37.57 25.58
C ASP A 459 38.64 -38.24 24.36
N ASP A 460 38.96 -39.50 24.10
CA ASP A 460 38.31 -40.26 23.03
C ASP A 460 36.85 -40.61 23.37
N ALA A 461 36.55 -40.85 24.66
CA ALA A 461 35.18 -41.04 25.13
C ALA A 461 34.39 -39.73 25.16
N THR A 462 34.99 -38.61 25.56
CA THR A 462 34.38 -37.27 25.55
C THR A 462 34.25 -36.77 24.13
N LYS A 463 35.17 -37.06 23.19
CA LYS A 463 34.97 -36.78 21.75
C LYS A 463 33.82 -37.60 21.17
N LYS A 464 33.71 -38.88 21.50
CA LYS A 464 32.54 -39.69 21.10
C LYS A 464 31.25 -39.16 21.72
N GLN A 465 31.29 -38.73 22.98
CA GLN A 465 30.15 -38.12 23.67
C GLN A 465 29.84 -36.72 23.14
N GLU A 466 30.85 -35.95 22.72
CA GLU A 466 30.76 -34.62 22.12
C GLU A 466 30.19 -34.71 20.71
N ASP A 467 30.55 -35.73 19.93
CA ASP A 467 29.94 -36.01 18.63
C ASP A 467 28.49 -36.50 18.78
N LEU A 468 28.20 -37.28 19.83
CA LEU A 468 26.83 -37.66 20.22
C LEU A 468 26.03 -36.44 20.68
N LEU A 469 26.62 -35.55 21.47
CA LEU A 469 26.03 -34.29 21.90
C LEU A 469 25.81 -33.35 20.73
N LYS A 470 26.74 -33.23 19.78
CA LYS A 470 26.56 -32.45 18.55
C LYS A 470 25.44 -33.01 17.67
N ARG A 471 25.28 -34.35 17.60
CA ARG A 471 24.13 -34.97 16.92
C ARG A 471 22.82 -34.72 17.68
N HIS A 472 22.83 -34.84 19.01
CA HIS A 472 21.67 -34.54 19.84
C HIS A 472 21.32 -33.05 19.85
N GLU A 473 22.29 -32.14 19.77
CA GLU A 473 22.11 -30.70 19.63
C GLU A 473 21.59 -30.36 18.24
N ALA A 474 22.12 -30.99 17.17
CA ALA A 474 21.57 -30.82 15.82
C ALA A 474 20.14 -31.34 15.72
N HIS A 475 19.84 -32.49 16.35
CA HIS A 475 18.49 -33.04 16.45
C HIS A 475 17.57 -32.19 17.33
N ALA A 476 18.08 -31.65 18.45
CA ALA A 476 17.35 -30.73 19.32
C ALA A 476 17.09 -29.40 18.61
N LEU A 477 18.02 -28.88 17.81
CA LEU A 477 17.82 -27.70 16.94
C LEU A 477 16.80 -27.97 15.84
N GLN A 478 16.78 -29.18 15.27
CA GLN A 478 15.78 -29.56 14.29
C GLN A 478 14.38 -29.69 14.92
N LEU A 479 14.27 -30.38 16.06
CA LEU A 479 13.04 -30.44 16.85
C LEU A 479 12.62 -29.06 17.35
N GLN A 480 13.54 -28.19 17.74
CA GLN A 480 13.25 -26.82 18.15
C GLN A 480 12.71 -26.01 16.97
N ARG A 481 13.27 -26.17 15.76
CA ARG A 481 12.73 -25.54 14.54
C ARG A 481 11.37 -26.10 14.14
N GLU A 482 11.11 -27.38 14.39
CA GLU A 482 9.79 -27.99 14.19
C GLU A 482 8.78 -27.49 15.24
N ILE A 483 9.17 -27.40 16.51
CA ILE A 483 8.38 -26.79 17.59
C ILE A 483 8.10 -25.32 17.28
N ASP A 484 9.07 -24.56 16.80
CA ASP A 484 8.88 -23.15 16.45
C ASP A 484 8.01 -22.99 15.19
N ARG A 485 8.05 -23.94 14.25
CA ARG A 485 7.10 -24.01 13.12
C ARG A 485 5.69 -24.33 13.60
N TYR A 486 5.51 -25.35 14.43
CA TYR A 486 4.20 -25.67 15.02
C TYR A 486 3.69 -24.57 15.95
N ARG A 487 4.55 -23.87 16.68
CA ARG A 487 4.16 -22.69 17.47
C ARG A 487 3.65 -21.56 16.58
N LYS A 488 4.31 -21.28 15.45
CA LYS A 488 3.83 -20.30 14.46
C LYS A 488 2.52 -20.72 13.80
N GLU A 489 2.36 -22.01 13.49
CA GLU A 489 1.10 -22.54 12.95
C GLU A 489 -0.03 -22.49 13.98
N ILE A 490 0.24 -22.82 15.25
CA ILE A 490 -0.71 -22.68 16.36
C ILE A 490 -1.06 -21.21 16.58
N GLU A 491 -0.09 -20.28 16.55
CA GLU A 491 -0.37 -18.84 16.65
C GLU A 491 -1.23 -18.36 15.47
N SER A 492 -0.95 -18.81 14.24
CA SER A 492 -1.76 -18.50 13.05
C SER A 492 -3.16 -19.12 13.11
N GLN A 493 -3.32 -20.32 13.67
CA GLN A 493 -4.63 -20.94 13.86
C GLN A 493 -5.38 -20.27 15.01
N GLN A 494 -4.71 -19.85 16.08
CA GLN A 494 -5.31 -19.11 17.18
C GLN A 494 -5.75 -17.71 16.77
N THR A 495 -5.02 -17.01 15.90
CA THR A 495 -5.49 -15.74 15.33
C THR A 495 -6.70 -15.96 14.45
N LYS A 496 -6.71 -17.02 13.63
CA LYS A 496 -7.88 -17.38 12.81
C LYS A 496 -9.10 -17.76 13.65
N ILE A 497 -8.91 -18.51 14.73
CA ILE A 497 -9.97 -18.87 15.67
C ILE A 497 -10.51 -17.61 16.36
N ARG A 498 -9.65 -16.72 16.87
CA ARG A 498 -10.08 -15.44 17.47
C ARG A 498 -10.81 -14.53 16.49
N GLU A 499 -10.42 -14.53 15.21
CA GLU A 499 -11.16 -13.82 14.16
C GLU A 499 -12.56 -14.40 13.93
N LEU A 500 -12.68 -15.73 13.89
CA LEU A 500 -13.96 -16.42 13.70
C LEU A 500 -14.86 -16.30 14.95
N GLU A 501 -14.29 -16.35 16.14
CA GLU A 501 -14.99 -16.08 17.40
C GLU A 501 -15.50 -14.64 17.46
N ASN A 502 -14.66 -13.66 17.09
CA ASN A 502 -15.08 -12.26 16.99
C ASN A 502 -16.16 -12.04 15.92
N HIS A 503 -16.13 -12.78 14.80
CA HIS A 503 -17.21 -12.73 13.81
C HIS A 503 -18.49 -13.36 14.34
N ARG A 504 -18.42 -14.52 15.00
CA ARG A 504 -19.57 -15.16 15.64
C ARG A 504 -20.21 -14.25 16.69
N ASP A 505 -19.39 -13.61 17.54
CA ASP A 505 -19.88 -12.77 18.62
C ASP A 505 -20.45 -11.44 18.11
N LYS A 506 -19.88 -10.87 17.04
CA LYS A 506 -20.46 -9.71 16.33
C LYS A 506 -21.80 -10.06 15.67
N SER A 507 -21.87 -11.18 14.94
CA SER A 507 -23.13 -11.63 14.34
C SER A 507 -24.17 -11.98 15.40
N GLY A 508 -23.77 -12.57 16.52
CA GLY A 508 -24.66 -12.82 17.67
C GLY A 508 -25.18 -11.53 18.31
N ALA A 509 -24.31 -10.52 18.47
CA ALA A 509 -24.72 -9.22 19.01
C ALA A 509 -25.62 -8.43 18.05
N GLU A 510 -25.39 -8.52 16.74
CA GLU A 510 -26.25 -7.93 15.71
C GLU A 510 -27.62 -8.61 15.67
N LEU A 511 -27.66 -9.94 15.74
CA LEU A 511 -28.91 -10.71 15.79
C LEU A 511 -29.70 -10.41 17.08
N SER A 512 -29.01 -10.29 18.22
CA SER A 512 -29.63 -9.90 19.50
C SER A 512 -30.16 -8.47 19.47
N LYS A 513 -29.44 -7.52 18.85
CA LYS A 513 -29.91 -6.13 18.70
C LYS A 513 -31.09 -6.03 17.73
N ALA A 514 -31.10 -6.81 16.65
CA ALA A 514 -32.21 -6.88 15.73
C ALA A 514 -33.45 -7.49 16.39
N ASN A 515 -33.29 -8.59 17.15
CA ASN A 515 -34.38 -9.19 17.93
C ASN A 515 -34.91 -8.26 19.01
N GLN A 516 -34.03 -7.51 19.70
CA GLN A 516 -34.46 -6.57 20.72
C GLN A 516 -35.24 -5.39 20.11
N LYS A 517 -34.82 -4.88 18.95
CA LYS A 517 -35.58 -3.86 18.19
C LYS A 517 -36.93 -4.39 17.70
N TYR A 518 -36.98 -5.65 17.26
CA TYR A 518 -38.22 -6.29 16.85
C TYR A 518 -39.20 -6.39 18.03
N LEU A 519 -38.73 -6.83 19.20
CA LEU A 519 -39.56 -6.93 20.41
C LEU A 519 -40.04 -5.56 20.90
N THR A 520 -39.20 -4.51 20.87
CA THR A 520 -39.63 -3.16 21.27
C THR A 520 -40.65 -2.57 20.30
N LEU A 521 -40.49 -2.77 18.98
CA LEU A 521 -41.49 -2.35 18.00
C LEU A 521 -42.82 -3.09 18.17
N LEU A 522 -42.77 -4.37 18.56
CA LEU A 522 -43.96 -5.18 18.83
C LEU A 522 -44.67 -4.73 20.12
N GLU A 523 -43.93 -4.23 21.12
CA GLU A 523 -44.47 -3.58 22.31
C GLU A 523 -45.04 -2.19 22.02
N GLU A 524 -44.42 -1.39 21.14
CA GLU A 524 -44.94 -0.09 20.70
C GLU A 524 -46.24 -0.25 19.90
N ILE A 525 -46.34 -1.26 19.02
CA ILE A 525 -47.58 -1.57 18.29
C ILE A 525 -48.68 -2.01 19.26
N LYS A 526 -48.38 -2.89 20.22
CA LYS A 526 -49.34 -3.25 21.28
C LYS A 526 -49.75 -2.05 22.15
N GLY A 527 -48.84 -1.12 22.40
CA GLY A 527 -49.13 0.15 23.06
C GLY A 527 -50.07 1.04 22.25
N GLY A 528 -49.87 1.11 20.94
CA GLY A 528 -50.76 1.80 20.00
C GLY A 528 -52.15 1.17 19.93
N ASP A 529 -52.24 -0.16 19.86
CA ASP A 529 -53.52 -0.88 19.85
C ASP A 529 -54.30 -0.64 21.15
N ASN A 530 -53.61 -0.62 22.29
CA ASN A 530 -54.23 -0.27 23.57
C ASN A 530 -54.75 1.18 23.58
N GLN A 531 -53.98 2.15 23.05
CA GLN A 531 -54.45 3.53 22.90
C GLN A 531 -55.66 3.66 21.96
N VAL A 532 -55.71 2.86 20.90
CA VAL A 532 -56.87 2.81 20.00
C VAL A 532 -58.10 2.26 20.74
N THR A 533 -57.94 1.22 21.55
CA THR A 533 -59.05 0.69 22.36
C THR A 533 -59.52 1.68 23.43
N ASP A 534 -58.62 2.46 24.03
CA ASP A 534 -58.98 3.51 24.99
C ASP A 534 -59.67 4.70 24.30
N LEU A 535 -59.24 5.06 23.09
CA LEU A 535 -59.93 6.06 22.25
C LEU A 535 -61.32 5.59 21.81
N GLN A 536 -61.50 4.30 21.53
CA GLN A 536 -62.82 3.73 21.21
C GLN A 536 -63.76 3.74 22.43
N LYS A 537 -63.24 3.44 23.62
CA LYS A 537 -64.00 3.56 24.88
C LYS A 537 -64.38 5.01 25.18
N THR A 538 -63.47 5.96 25.01
CA THR A 538 -63.80 7.39 25.18
C THR A 538 -64.82 7.87 24.16
N ILE A 539 -64.83 7.36 22.93
CA ILE A 539 -65.89 7.64 21.94
C ILE A 539 -67.25 7.09 22.42
N THR A 540 -67.29 5.89 23.00
CA THR A 540 -68.53 5.34 23.57
C THR A 540 -69.03 6.13 24.78
N GLU A 541 -68.12 6.62 25.63
CA GLU A 541 -68.45 7.54 26.73
C GLU A 541 -68.97 8.89 26.22
N LEU A 542 -68.40 9.44 25.15
CA LEU A 542 -68.84 10.69 24.53
C LEU A 542 -70.24 10.55 23.89
N ARG A 543 -70.57 9.38 23.34
CA ARG A 543 -71.92 9.10 22.82
C ARG A 543 -72.95 8.97 23.93
N ASN A 544 -72.59 8.38 25.07
CA ASN A 544 -73.45 8.35 26.25
C ASN A 544 -73.62 9.77 26.86
N LYS A 545 -72.57 10.60 26.83
CA LYS A 545 -72.63 12.03 27.19
C LYS A 545 -73.53 12.84 26.25
N LEU A 546 -73.59 12.50 24.97
CA LEU A 546 -74.54 13.10 24.01
C LEU A 546 -76.00 12.79 24.40
N SER A 547 -76.26 11.58 24.89
CA SER A 547 -77.57 11.15 25.36
C SER A 547 -78.01 11.87 26.64
N THR A 548 -77.08 12.10 27.59
CA THR A 548 -77.36 12.92 28.78
C THR A 548 -77.50 14.41 28.42
N GLN A 549 -76.78 14.90 27.41
CA GLN A 549 -76.92 16.28 26.92
C GLN A 549 -78.27 16.57 26.28
N LYS A 550 -78.93 15.60 25.64
CA LYS A 550 -80.31 15.77 25.13
C LYS A 550 -81.33 15.94 26.25
N SER A 551 -81.14 15.23 27.37
CA SER A 551 -81.95 15.42 28.58
C SER A 551 -81.67 16.77 29.26
N LEU A 552 -80.41 17.23 29.27
CA LEU A 552 -80.08 18.59 29.71
C LEU A 552 -80.66 19.67 28.79
N TYR A 553 -80.80 19.40 27.49
CA TYR A 553 -81.34 20.36 26.52
C TYR A 553 -82.78 20.79 26.82
N GLU A 554 -83.57 19.91 27.45
CA GLU A 554 -84.94 20.19 27.88
C GLU A 554 -84.99 21.03 29.16
N SER A 555 -84.04 20.85 30.09
CA SER A 555 -83.79 21.77 31.21
C SER A 555 -83.29 23.13 30.71
N VAL A 556 -82.36 23.12 29.74
CA VAL A 556 -81.80 24.30 29.08
C VAL A 556 -82.89 25.09 28.35
N ARG A 557 -84.02 24.49 27.96
CA ARG A 557 -85.14 25.21 27.34
C ARG A 557 -85.97 26.02 28.34
N SER A 558 -86.13 25.55 29.59
CA SER A 558 -86.77 26.37 30.64
C SER A 558 -85.82 27.44 31.16
N ASP A 559 -84.55 27.08 31.30
CA ASP A 559 -83.44 27.97 31.55
C ASP A 559 -83.26 28.98 30.40
N ARG A 560 -83.54 28.63 29.13
CA ARG A 560 -83.47 29.53 27.96
C ARG A 560 -84.31 30.77 28.11
N ASN A 561 -85.44 30.68 28.81
CA ASN A 561 -86.35 31.82 28.98
C ASN A 561 -85.94 32.73 30.15
N LEU A 562 -85.25 32.18 31.17
CA LEU A 562 -84.62 32.95 32.26
C LEU A 562 -83.28 33.54 31.80
N TYR A 563 -82.47 32.71 31.17
CA TYR A 563 -81.27 33.11 30.45
C TYR A 563 -81.59 33.98 29.26
N SER A 564 -82.74 34.04 28.61
CA SER A 564 -82.96 35.04 27.55
C SER A 564 -82.83 36.49 28.07
N ARG A 565 -83.09 36.70 29.37
CA ARG A 565 -82.88 37.96 30.06
C ARG A 565 -81.42 38.14 30.48
N ASN A 566 -80.83 37.15 31.14
CA ASN A 566 -79.40 37.18 31.46
C ASN A 566 -78.52 37.09 30.19
N LEU A 567 -79.03 36.66 29.05
CA LEU A 567 -78.39 36.49 27.74
C LEU A 567 -78.25 37.85 27.11
N ILE A 568 -79.10 38.83 27.40
CA ILE A 568 -78.88 40.19 26.91
C ILE A 568 -77.73 40.83 27.70
N GLU A 569 -77.76 40.72 29.04
CA GLU A 569 -76.67 41.23 29.90
C GLU A 569 -75.35 40.48 29.68
N SER A 570 -75.40 39.16 29.54
CA SER A 570 -74.25 38.35 29.18
C SER A 570 -73.92 38.42 27.69
N LEU A 571 -74.77 38.88 26.77
CA LEU A 571 -74.39 39.15 25.38
C LEU A 571 -73.48 40.38 25.31
N ASP A 572 -73.70 41.36 26.19
CA ASP A 572 -72.83 42.52 26.37
C ASP A 572 -71.51 42.13 27.06
N GLU A 573 -71.53 41.27 28.09
CA GLU A 573 -70.30 40.69 28.65
C GLU A 573 -69.61 39.71 27.69
N ILE A 574 -70.35 38.95 26.89
CA ILE A 574 -69.84 38.07 25.83
C ILE A 574 -69.27 38.91 24.69
N SER A 575 -69.76 40.12 24.44
CA SER A 575 -69.15 41.05 23.49
C SER A 575 -67.77 41.49 23.99
N GLU A 576 -67.67 41.92 25.25
CA GLU A 576 -66.38 42.23 25.88
C GLU A 576 -65.45 41.00 25.99
N MET A 577 -66.00 39.83 26.34
CA MET A 577 -65.26 38.59 26.43
C MET A 577 -64.92 38.04 25.05
N LYS A 578 -65.67 38.34 23.98
CA LYS A 578 -65.29 38.06 22.58
C LYS A 578 -64.17 38.98 22.12
N GLN A 579 -64.14 40.23 22.57
CA GLN A 579 -63.02 41.15 22.35
C GLN A 579 -61.77 40.64 23.07
N LYS A 580 -61.88 40.29 24.36
CA LYS A 580 -60.80 39.68 25.16
C LYS A 580 -60.40 38.30 24.64
N PHE A 581 -61.34 37.49 24.18
CA PHE A 581 -61.10 36.19 23.54
C PHE A 581 -60.42 36.37 22.19
N LYS A 582 -60.75 37.40 21.38
CA LYS A 582 -59.99 37.70 20.16
C LYS A 582 -58.54 38.07 20.47
N ILE A 583 -58.30 38.86 21.52
CA ILE A 583 -56.97 39.24 21.99
C ILE A 583 -56.23 38.02 22.54
N LEU A 584 -56.87 37.24 23.41
CA LEU A 584 -56.33 36.00 23.97
C LEU A 584 -56.13 34.93 22.89
N TYR A 585 -56.98 34.88 21.87
CA TYR A 585 -56.85 33.96 20.73
C TYR A 585 -55.67 34.39 19.84
N HIS A 586 -55.48 35.68 19.62
CA HIS A 586 -54.25 36.18 18.97
C HIS A 586 -53.01 35.90 19.82
N GLN A 587 -53.09 36.04 21.14
CA GLN A 587 -52.00 35.67 22.05
C GLN A 587 -51.77 34.16 22.08
N ILE A 588 -52.82 33.34 22.01
CA ILE A 588 -52.71 31.88 21.93
C ILE A 588 -52.13 31.47 20.57
N GLU A 589 -52.51 32.11 19.47
CA GLU A 589 -51.90 31.84 18.17
C GLU A 589 -50.44 32.33 18.12
N GLN A 590 -50.12 33.48 18.72
CA GLN A 590 -48.73 33.94 18.90
C GLN A 590 -47.93 32.95 19.75
N LEU A 591 -48.48 32.49 20.87
CA LEU A 591 -47.84 31.51 21.75
C LEU A 591 -47.74 30.14 21.09
N LYS A 592 -48.73 29.71 20.28
CA LYS A 592 -48.64 28.48 19.49
C LYS A 592 -47.57 28.59 18.41
N GLU A 593 -47.43 29.74 17.77
CA GLU A 593 -46.42 29.96 16.75
C GLU A 593 -45.02 30.07 17.38
N GLU A 594 -44.91 30.68 18.56
CA GLU A 594 -43.69 30.68 19.38
C GLU A 594 -43.34 29.26 19.86
N VAL A 595 -44.32 28.46 20.30
CA VAL A 595 -44.12 27.04 20.66
C VAL A 595 -43.68 26.25 19.44
N LYS A 596 -44.32 26.41 18.27
CA LYS A 596 -43.87 25.77 17.03
C LYS A 596 -42.46 26.21 16.63
N GLN A 597 -42.10 27.49 16.79
CA GLN A 597 -40.75 27.98 16.53
C GLN A 597 -39.73 27.41 17.53
N LYS A 598 -40.10 27.31 18.80
CA LYS A 598 -39.29 26.71 19.86
C LYS A 598 -39.11 25.22 19.62
N ASP A 599 -40.16 24.50 19.26
CA ASP A 599 -40.13 23.07 18.89
C ASP A 599 -39.30 22.83 17.64
N ALA A 600 -39.46 23.67 16.60
CA ALA A 600 -38.60 23.61 15.42
C ALA A 600 -37.12 23.88 15.76
N SER A 601 -36.86 24.79 16.71
CA SER A 601 -35.50 25.06 17.21
C SER A 601 -34.97 23.92 18.06
N LEU A 602 -35.82 23.27 18.86
CA LEU A 602 -35.50 22.09 19.69
C LEU A 602 -35.18 20.88 18.81
N ILE A 603 -35.97 20.65 17.75
CA ILE A 603 -35.73 19.61 16.76
C ILE A 603 -34.42 19.88 16.02
N LYS A 604 -34.16 21.12 15.58
CA LYS A 604 -32.86 21.51 14.99
C LYS A 604 -31.71 21.27 15.96
N GLY A 605 -31.86 21.66 17.23
CA GLY A 605 -30.90 21.41 18.28
C GLY A 605 -30.66 19.92 18.52
N HIS A 606 -31.69 19.07 18.48
CA HIS A 606 -31.54 17.62 18.56
C HIS A 606 -30.82 17.03 17.35
N PHE A 607 -31.07 17.52 16.13
CA PHE A 607 -30.32 17.10 14.95
C PHE A 607 -28.85 17.54 15.01
N GLU A 608 -28.58 18.76 15.47
CA GLU A 608 -27.22 19.26 15.69
C GLU A 608 -26.50 18.47 16.78
N GLN A 609 -27.17 18.19 17.90
CA GLN A 609 -26.64 17.35 18.97
C GLN A 609 -26.34 15.93 18.46
N HIS A 610 -27.26 15.33 17.69
CA HIS A 610 -27.06 13.99 17.13
C HIS A 610 -25.94 13.96 16.09
N LYS A 611 -25.77 15.04 15.32
CA LYS A 611 -24.64 15.23 14.41
C LYS A 611 -23.33 15.36 15.19
N ILE A 612 -23.28 16.18 16.24
CA ILE A 612 -22.11 16.34 17.12
C ILE A 612 -21.75 15.02 17.81
N ILE A 613 -22.74 14.22 18.25
CA ILE A 613 -22.49 12.90 18.83
C ILE A 613 -21.84 11.97 17.80
N LYS A 614 -22.38 11.90 16.57
CA LYS A 614 -21.79 11.09 15.49
C LYS A 614 -20.39 11.57 15.09
N ASP A 615 -20.18 12.88 15.08
CA ASP A 615 -18.87 13.45 14.78
C ASP A 615 -17.87 13.17 15.92
N ASN A 616 -18.30 13.20 17.18
CA ASN A 616 -17.49 12.76 18.32
C ASN A 616 -17.17 11.25 18.28
N GLU A 617 -18.12 10.40 17.91
CA GLU A 617 -17.89 8.95 17.69
C GLU A 617 -16.87 8.72 16.57
N LYS A 618 -16.96 9.48 15.48
CA LYS A 618 -15.96 9.44 14.39
C LYS A 618 -14.59 9.95 14.84
N ILE A 619 -14.53 11.07 15.57
CA ILE A 619 -13.27 11.64 16.08
C ILE A 619 -12.61 10.67 17.06
N THR A 620 -13.37 10.05 17.96
CA THR A 620 -12.85 9.05 18.90
C THR A 620 -12.38 7.78 18.19
N SER A 621 -13.10 7.30 17.18
CA SER A 621 -12.66 6.18 16.34
C SER A 621 -11.37 6.52 15.57
N ASN A 622 -11.29 7.71 14.98
CA ASN A 622 -10.10 8.20 14.28
C ASN A 622 -8.92 8.37 15.23
N LEU A 623 -9.15 8.86 16.45
CA LEU A 623 -8.13 9.00 17.50
C LEU A 623 -7.61 7.63 17.94
N HIS A 624 -8.47 6.63 18.12
CA HIS A 624 -8.05 5.27 18.43
C HIS A 624 -7.25 4.62 17.29
N SER A 625 -7.67 4.84 16.04
CA SER A 625 -6.93 4.40 14.84
C SER A 625 -5.57 5.07 14.73
N ALA A 626 -5.50 6.38 15.00
CA ALA A 626 -4.25 7.14 15.03
C ALA A 626 -3.32 6.69 16.16
N GLN A 627 -3.85 6.42 17.36
CA GLN A 627 -3.09 5.88 18.49
C GLN A 627 -2.53 4.49 18.19
N HIS A 628 -3.31 3.61 17.54
CA HIS A 628 -2.82 2.30 17.10
C HIS A 628 -1.71 2.43 16.05
N LYS A 629 -1.88 3.33 15.06
CA LYS A 629 -0.84 3.62 14.06
C LYS A 629 0.42 4.17 14.73
N LEU A 630 0.29 5.12 15.66
CA LEU A 630 1.41 5.69 16.42
C LEU A 630 2.15 4.61 17.21
N SER A 631 1.44 3.72 17.90
CA SER A 631 2.04 2.60 18.64
C SER A 631 2.80 1.64 17.71
N SER A 632 2.22 1.32 16.55
CA SER A 632 2.89 0.48 15.54
C SER A 632 4.16 1.15 15.00
N LEU A 633 4.10 2.45 14.69
CA LEU A 633 5.24 3.23 14.22
C LEU A 633 6.32 3.35 15.32
N GLN A 634 5.93 3.51 16.58
CA GLN A 634 6.85 3.51 17.71
C GLN A 634 7.57 2.15 17.85
N GLN A 635 6.87 1.03 17.68
CA GLN A 635 7.51 -0.30 17.66
C GLN A 635 8.47 -0.45 16.48
N ILE A 636 8.10 0.02 15.29
CA ILE A 636 8.98 0.01 14.12
C ILE A 636 10.23 0.86 14.38
N VAL A 637 10.09 2.08 14.91
CA VAL A 637 11.21 2.95 15.27
C VAL A 637 12.11 2.29 16.32
N LEU A 638 11.55 1.62 17.32
CA LEU A 638 12.34 0.87 18.30
C LEU A 638 13.09 -0.31 17.67
N SER A 639 12.47 -1.03 16.74
CA SER A 639 13.13 -2.11 16.01
C SER A 639 14.28 -1.57 15.15
N GLN A 640 14.06 -0.48 14.42
CA GLN A 640 15.08 0.17 13.59
C GLN A 640 16.22 0.74 14.45
N LYS A 641 15.93 1.32 15.63
CA LYS A 641 16.98 1.75 16.58
C LYS A 641 17.84 0.59 17.07
N ARG A 642 17.27 -0.60 17.26
CA ARG A 642 18.05 -1.82 17.60
C ARG A 642 18.89 -2.29 16.41
N GLU A 643 18.33 -2.24 15.20
CA GLU A 643 19.05 -2.56 13.96
C GLU A 643 20.25 -1.63 13.76
N ILE A 644 20.04 -0.31 13.92
CA ILE A 644 21.09 0.71 13.82
C ILE A 644 22.21 0.41 14.82
N LYS A 645 21.89 0.13 16.09
CA LYS A 645 22.91 -0.23 17.09
C LYS A 645 23.70 -1.48 16.74
N LYS A 646 23.05 -2.49 16.13
CA LYS A 646 23.75 -3.69 15.65
C LYS A 646 24.69 -3.35 14.49
N LEU A 647 24.21 -2.55 13.54
CA LEU A 647 25.00 -2.11 12.39
C LEU A 647 26.19 -1.23 12.84
N GLU A 648 25.99 -0.32 13.79
CA GLU A 648 27.05 0.48 14.41
C GLU A 648 28.13 -0.41 15.03
N ALA A 649 27.74 -1.45 15.78
CA ALA A 649 28.69 -2.42 16.34
C ALA A 649 29.47 -3.15 15.23
N THR A 650 28.80 -3.63 14.17
CA THR A 650 29.49 -4.28 13.04
C THR A 650 30.43 -3.36 12.29
N ILE A 651 30.10 -2.07 12.17
CA ILE A 651 30.98 -1.07 11.56
C ILE A 651 32.21 -0.87 12.46
N GLN A 652 32.01 -0.78 13.77
CA GLN A 652 33.10 -0.60 14.72
C GLN A 652 34.06 -1.80 14.73
N ASP A 653 33.53 -3.03 14.67
CA ASP A 653 34.33 -4.26 14.53
C ASP A 653 35.10 -4.27 13.19
N ALA A 654 34.45 -3.90 12.08
CA ALA A 654 35.09 -3.82 10.77
C ALA A 654 36.18 -2.74 10.71
N ASP A 655 35.98 -1.58 11.33
CA ASP A 655 36.99 -0.52 11.41
C ASP A 655 38.18 -0.93 12.29
N ALA A 656 37.93 -1.67 13.37
CA ALA A 656 38.99 -2.24 14.21
C ALA A 656 39.82 -3.28 13.42
N GLU A 657 39.17 -4.16 12.66
CA GLU A 657 39.85 -5.16 11.85
C GLU A 657 40.63 -4.52 10.69
N ARG A 658 40.05 -3.52 10.03
CA ARG A 658 40.75 -2.70 9.02
C ARG A 658 41.99 -2.00 9.61
N SER A 659 41.88 -1.48 10.83
CA SER A 659 43.02 -0.85 11.54
C SER A 659 44.12 -1.86 11.83
N ASN A 660 43.77 -3.08 12.25
CA ASN A 660 44.72 -4.16 12.48
C ASN A 660 45.41 -4.61 11.19
N GLN A 661 44.65 -4.85 10.12
CA GLN A 661 45.21 -5.21 8.81
C GLN A 661 46.16 -4.13 8.27
N LYS A 662 45.86 -2.85 8.52
CA LYS A 662 46.76 -1.75 8.14
C LYS A 662 48.09 -1.82 8.90
N LYS A 663 48.07 -2.11 10.20
CA LYS A 663 49.30 -2.28 11.00
C LYS A 663 50.12 -3.47 10.53
N GLU A 664 49.48 -4.59 10.21
CA GLU A 664 50.15 -5.77 9.65
C GLU A 664 50.79 -5.45 8.30
N TYR A 665 50.07 -4.74 7.43
CA TYR A 665 50.61 -4.27 6.15
C TYR A 665 51.82 -3.34 6.33
N GLU A 666 51.76 -2.39 7.27
CA GLU A 666 52.89 -1.52 7.62
C GLU A 666 54.10 -2.32 8.16
N ALA A 667 53.85 -3.37 8.95
CA ALA A 667 54.90 -4.28 9.42
C ALA A 667 55.55 -5.02 8.25
N VAL A 668 54.76 -5.60 7.33
CA VAL A 668 55.27 -6.27 6.12
C VAL A 668 56.05 -5.30 5.22
N LEU A 669 55.60 -4.06 5.08
CA LEU A 669 56.35 -3.03 4.35
C LEU A 669 57.70 -2.77 5.02
N SER A 670 57.74 -2.65 6.34
CA SER A 670 58.98 -2.45 7.09
C SER A 670 59.95 -3.63 6.96
N GLU A 671 59.43 -4.87 6.97
CA GLU A 671 60.22 -6.08 6.72
C GLU A 671 60.76 -6.10 5.28
N ARG A 672 59.91 -5.80 4.29
CA ARG A 672 60.31 -5.68 2.89
C ARG A 672 61.44 -4.67 2.72
N ASP A 673 61.33 -3.50 3.35
CA ASP A 673 62.33 -2.44 3.24
C ASP A 673 63.64 -2.82 3.94
N MET A 674 63.56 -3.49 5.10
CA MET A 674 64.74 -4.04 5.78
C MET A 674 65.43 -5.13 4.95
N LEU A 675 64.68 -6.07 4.39
CA LEU A 675 65.22 -7.11 3.51
C LEU A 675 65.76 -6.50 2.21
N GLY A 676 65.08 -5.51 1.64
CA GLY A 676 65.53 -4.78 0.46
C GLY A 676 66.86 -4.09 0.69
N THR A 677 67.03 -3.41 1.82
CA THR A 677 68.32 -2.78 2.18
C THR A 677 69.42 -3.80 2.46
N GLN A 678 69.12 -4.93 3.10
CA GLN A 678 70.08 -6.03 3.30
C GLN A 678 70.52 -6.64 1.97
N LEU A 679 69.60 -6.87 1.04
CA LEU A 679 69.88 -7.43 -0.28
C LEU A 679 70.73 -6.47 -1.11
N LEU A 680 70.46 -5.17 -1.03
CA LEU A 680 71.28 -4.14 -1.67
C LEU A 680 72.72 -4.14 -1.14
N ARG A 681 72.91 -4.18 0.19
CA ARG A 681 74.25 -4.30 0.81
C ARG A 681 74.96 -5.58 0.37
N ARG A 682 74.25 -6.71 0.31
CA ARG A 682 74.82 -7.98 -0.15
C ARG A 682 75.23 -7.94 -1.62
N ASN A 683 74.45 -7.26 -2.47
CA ASN A 683 74.81 -7.04 -3.87
C ASN A 683 76.06 -6.15 -4.02
N GLU A 684 76.18 -5.10 -3.20
CA GLU A 684 77.38 -4.25 -3.15
C GLU A 684 78.60 -5.06 -2.69
N GLU A 685 78.46 -5.89 -1.64
CA GLU A 685 79.51 -6.81 -1.18
C GLU A 685 79.93 -7.80 -2.28
N LEU A 686 78.97 -8.39 -3.00
CA LEU A 686 79.24 -9.28 -4.13
C LEU A 686 79.98 -8.56 -5.27
N ALA A 687 79.59 -7.33 -5.60
CA ALA A 687 80.27 -6.52 -6.62
C ALA A 687 81.74 -6.25 -6.21
N LEU A 688 81.98 -5.89 -4.96
CA LEU A 688 83.34 -5.70 -4.42
C LEU A 688 84.15 -7.00 -4.48
N LEU A 689 83.55 -8.15 -4.19
CA LEU A 689 84.21 -9.44 -4.29
C LEU A 689 84.55 -9.79 -5.74
N TYR A 690 83.66 -9.54 -6.70
CA TYR A 690 83.95 -9.76 -8.12
C TYR A 690 85.12 -8.89 -8.62
N GLU A 691 85.15 -7.61 -8.25
CA GLU A 691 86.29 -6.74 -8.58
C GLU A 691 87.58 -7.22 -7.89
N LYS A 692 87.51 -7.69 -6.64
CA LYS A 692 88.66 -8.27 -5.95
C LYS A 692 89.19 -9.53 -6.66
N ILE A 693 88.30 -10.44 -7.06
CA ILE A 693 88.67 -11.65 -7.82
C ILE A 693 89.34 -11.26 -9.15
N LYS A 694 88.78 -10.28 -9.86
CA LYS A 694 89.32 -9.78 -11.13
C LYS A 694 90.73 -9.19 -10.97
N ILE A 695 90.97 -8.40 -9.92
CA ILE A 695 92.31 -7.87 -9.59
C ILE A 695 93.27 -9.01 -9.25
N GLN A 696 92.84 -9.99 -8.44
CA GLN A 696 93.66 -11.15 -8.08
C GLN A 696 94.00 -12.00 -9.30
N GLN A 697 93.05 -12.25 -10.20
CA GLN A 697 93.29 -12.97 -11.45
C GLN A 697 94.29 -12.23 -12.35
N SER A 698 94.16 -10.91 -12.51
CA SER A 698 95.12 -10.11 -13.27
C SER A 698 96.53 -10.17 -12.65
N THR A 699 96.62 -10.10 -11.32
CA THR A 699 97.89 -10.20 -10.59
C THR A 699 98.52 -11.58 -10.74
N LEU A 700 97.71 -12.65 -10.64
CA LEU A 700 98.16 -14.02 -10.85
C LEU A 700 98.66 -14.23 -12.28
N GLN A 701 97.92 -13.77 -13.30
CA GLN A 701 98.35 -13.86 -14.70
C GLN A 701 99.69 -13.15 -14.94
N LYS A 702 99.88 -11.95 -14.35
CA LYS A 702 101.17 -11.25 -14.39
C LYS A 702 102.27 -12.06 -13.71
N GLY A 703 101.99 -12.63 -12.54
CA GLY A 703 102.92 -13.49 -11.80
C GLY A 703 103.29 -14.76 -12.58
N GLU A 704 102.32 -15.43 -13.20
CA GLU A 704 102.54 -16.60 -14.06
C GLU A 704 103.40 -16.25 -15.26
N ALA A 705 103.13 -15.12 -15.93
CA ALA A 705 103.92 -14.66 -17.07
C ALA A 705 105.39 -14.41 -16.65
N GLN A 706 105.60 -13.73 -15.52
CA GLN A 706 106.94 -13.51 -14.96
C GLN A 706 107.63 -14.83 -14.59
N TYR A 707 106.91 -15.76 -13.96
CA TYR A 707 107.43 -17.07 -13.60
C TYR A 707 107.83 -17.89 -14.83
N ARG A 708 106.99 -17.91 -15.88
CA ARG A 708 107.33 -18.52 -17.18
C ARG A 708 108.58 -17.89 -17.79
N GLY A 709 108.72 -16.57 -17.71
CA GLY A 709 109.94 -15.86 -18.11
C GLY A 709 111.18 -16.37 -17.36
N ARG A 710 111.10 -16.48 -16.02
CA ARG A 710 112.19 -17.03 -15.21
C ARG A 710 112.52 -18.49 -15.54
N LEU A 711 111.52 -19.31 -15.83
CA LEU A 711 111.75 -20.69 -16.27
C LEU A 711 112.48 -20.74 -17.63
N ALA A 712 112.14 -19.85 -18.55
CA ALA A 712 112.85 -19.71 -19.82
C ALA A 712 114.31 -19.28 -19.59
N ASP A 713 114.57 -18.31 -18.71
CA ASP A 713 115.92 -17.89 -18.32
C ASP A 713 116.72 -19.05 -17.71
N ILE A 714 116.12 -19.82 -16.80
CA ILE A 714 116.76 -21.00 -16.18
C ILE A 714 117.08 -22.04 -17.27
N SER A 715 116.16 -22.28 -18.20
CA SER A 715 116.40 -23.20 -19.33
C SER A 715 117.57 -22.73 -20.20
N LEU A 716 117.62 -21.44 -20.53
CA LEU A 716 118.72 -20.83 -21.28
C LEU A 716 120.05 -20.92 -20.51
N LEU A 717 120.05 -20.64 -19.21
CA LEU A 717 121.23 -20.78 -18.36
C LEU A 717 121.70 -22.24 -18.27
N ARG A 718 120.78 -23.20 -18.17
CA ARG A 718 121.12 -24.64 -18.23
C ARG A 718 121.75 -25.01 -19.57
N GLN A 719 121.22 -24.49 -20.69
CA GLN A 719 121.83 -24.68 -22.01
C GLN A 719 123.24 -24.05 -22.08
N LYS A 720 123.44 -22.84 -21.56
CA LYS A 720 124.75 -22.18 -21.46
C LYS A 720 125.74 -22.97 -20.60
N ILE A 721 125.31 -23.49 -19.45
CA ILE A 721 126.13 -24.35 -18.59
C ILE A 721 126.51 -25.63 -19.34
N ASN A 722 125.57 -26.25 -20.06
CA ASN A 722 125.86 -27.45 -20.86
C ASN A 722 126.82 -27.16 -22.01
N ALA A 723 126.68 -26.02 -22.69
CA ALA A 723 127.63 -25.58 -23.72
C ALA A 723 129.03 -25.38 -23.12
N ALA A 724 129.15 -24.63 -22.02
CA ALA A 724 130.42 -24.43 -21.32
C ALA A 724 131.03 -25.74 -20.81
N ARG A 725 130.21 -26.70 -20.34
CA ARG A 725 130.68 -28.04 -19.96
C ARG A 725 131.22 -28.83 -21.16
N ARG A 726 130.58 -28.74 -22.33
CA ARG A 726 131.08 -29.35 -23.57
C ARG A 726 132.39 -28.71 -24.01
N GLU A 727 132.48 -27.38 -24.00
CA GLU A 727 133.71 -26.63 -24.30
C GLU A 727 134.85 -27.03 -23.35
N LEU A 728 134.56 -27.13 -22.06
CA LEU A 728 135.52 -27.59 -21.06
C LEU A 728 135.94 -29.04 -21.29
N ALA A 729 135.02 -29.92 -21.69
CA ALA A 729 135.35 -31.30 -22.06
C ALA A 729 136.25 -31.37 -23.30
N THR A 730 135.96 -30.57 -24.34
CA THR A 730 136.82 -30.48 -25.53
C THR A 730 138.20 -29.92 -25.18
N ALA A 731 138.28 -28.88 -24.35
CA ALA A 731 139.55 -28.33 -23.90
C ALA A 731 140.34 -29.35 -23.06
N ARG A 732 139.67 -30.11 -22.16
CA ARG A 732 140.31 -31.21 -21.43
C ARG A 732 140.82 -32.31 -22.36
N SER A 733 140.08 -32.67 -23.40
CA SER A 733 140.53 -33.62 -24.42
C SER A 733 141.75 -33.09 -25.19
N GLN A 734 141.78 -31.80 -25.52
CA GLN A 734 142.94 -31.16 -26.15
C GLN A 734 144.16 -31.17 -25.21
N VAL A 735 143.97 -30.91 -23.91
CA VAL A 735 145.03 -31.02 -22.90
C VAL A 735 145.54 -32.45 -22.76
N ALA A 736 144.66 -33.47 -22.83
CA ALA A 736 145.09 -34.87 -22.85
C ALA A 736 145.98 -35.20 -24.07
N CYS A 737 145.75 -34.56 -25.21
CA CYS A 737 146.62 -34.67 -26.39
C CYS A 737 147.97 -33.95 -26.22
N VAL A 738 148.13 -33.04 -25.25
CA VAL A 738 149.39 -32.30 -25.04
C VAL A 738 150.53 -33.23 -24.64
N ASP A 739 150.28 -34.26 -23.83
CA ASP A 739 151.35 -35.20 -23.44
C ASP A 739 151.74 -36.12 -24.61
N GLY A 740 150.79 -36.48 -25.48
CA GLY A 740 151.06 -37.13 -26.75
C GLY A 740 151.92 -36.25 -27.66
N LEU A 741 151.53 -34.98 -27.84
CA LEU A 741 152.28 -33.99 -28.61
C LEU A 741 153.66 -33.70 -27.99
N LYS A 742 153.82 -33.70 -26.67
CA LYS A 742 155.13 -33.58 -26.02
C LYS A 742 156.00 -34.79 -26.32
N ARG A 743 155.45 -36.01 -26.29
CA ARG A 743 156.19 -37.22 -26.71
C ARG A 743 156.55 -37.15 -28.18
N GLU A 744 155.65 -36.69 -29.04
CA GLU A 744 155.91 -36.44 -30.46
C GLU A 744 157.02 -35.40 -30.62
N VAL A 745 157.00 -34.30 -29.84
CA VAL A 745 158.05 -33.27 -29.86
C VAL A 745 159.37 -33.83 -29.35
N TYR A 746 159.40 -34.66 -28.30
CA TYR A 746 160.62 -35.34 -27.86
C TYR A 746 161.11 -36.36 -28.90
N HIS A 747 160.19 -37.05 -29.56
CA HIS A 747 160.50 -37.99 -30.63
C HIS A 747 161.07 -37.25 -31.84
N LEU A 748 160.45 -36.15 -32.27
CA LEU A 748 160.90 -35.24 -33.32
C LEU A 748 162.17 -34.51 -32.92
N GLN A 749 162.40 -34.18 -31.65
CA GLN A 749 163.66 -33.60 -31.18
C GLN A 749 164.77 -34.64 -31.19
N ARG A 750 164.47 -35.89 -30.83
CA ARG A 750 165.39 -37.03 -30.92
C ARG A 750 165.69 -37.36 -32.38
N GLU A 751 164.68 -37.36 -33.25
CA GLU A 751 164.83 -37.50 -34.70
C GLU A 751 165.57 -36.30 -35.28
N LEU A 752 165.32 -35.07 -34.84
CA LEU A 752 166.06 -33.88 -35.24
C LEU A 752 167.50 -33.95 -34.74
N LEU A 753 167.77 -34.51 -33.56
CA LEU A 753 169.12 -34.76 -33.07
C LEU A 753 169.80 -35.84 -33.90
N GLN A 754 169.09 -36.93 -34.19
CA GLN A 754 169.55 -37.99 -35.07
C GLN A 754 169.85 -37.44 -36.46
N GLU A 755 168.93 -36.69 -37.07
CA GLU A 755 169.07 -36.00 -38.36
C GLU A 755 170.09 -34.87 -38.28
N ARG A 756 170.33 -34.22 -37.14
CA ARG A 756 171.46 -33.27 -36.97
C ARG A 756 172.78 -34.00 -36.88
N THR A 757 172.86 -35.16 -36.21
CA THR A 757 174.05 -36.03 -36.25
C THR A 757 174.23 -36.68 -37.60
N LYS A 758 173.13 -36.98 -38.31
CA LYS A 758 173.11 -37.48 -39.68
C LYS A 758 173.52 -36.37 -40.62
N VAL A 759 173.06 -35.14 -40.44
CA VAL A 759 173.51 -33.94 -41.18
C VAL A 759 174.94 -33.63 -40.83
N LYS A 760 175.42 -33.86 -39.60
CA LYS A 760 176.85 -33.70 -39.25
C LYS A 760 177.70 -34.79 -39.94
N ALA A 761 177.27 -36.05 -39.88
CA ALA A 761 177.88 -37.15 -40.61
C ALA A 761 177.73 -37.00 -42.15
N LEU A 762 176.64 -36.39 -42.61
CA LEU A 762 176.36 -36.11 -44.00
C LEU A 762 177.11 -34.86 -44.46
N SER A 763 177.39 -33.90 -43.58
CA SER A 763 178.26 -32.72 -43.75
C SER A 763 179.71 -33.17 -43.85
N ASP A 764 180.13 -34.09 -42.98
CA ASP A 764 181.43 -34.79 -43.07
C ASP A 764 181.49 -35.65 -44.35
N SER A 765 180.37 -36.20 -44.82
CA SER A 765 180.28 -36.87 -46.12
C SER A 765 180.05 -35.92 -47.31
N LEU A 766 179.73 -34.64 -47.08
CA LEU A 766 179.51 -33.59 -48.08
C LEU A 766 180.82 -32.84 -48.38
N GLU A 767 181.90 -33.10 -47.65
CA GLU A 767 183.27 -32.84 -48.11
C GLU A 767 183.66 -33.67 -49.35
N ASN A 768 182.82 -34.63 -49.79
CA ASN A 768 182.91 -35.29 -51.11
C ASN A 768 181.50 -35.56 -51.68
N PRO A 769 181.05 -34.84 -52.72
CA PRO A 769 179.62 -34.73 -53.03
C PRO A 769 179.12 -35.84 -53.96
N MET A 770 177.92 -36.37 -53.71
CA MET A 770 177.02 -36.75 -54.80
C MET A 770 175.53 -36.66 -54.42
N ASN A 771 174.81 -35.94 -55.30
CA ASN A 771 173.44 -35.45 -55.24
C ASN A 771 172.32 -36.53 -55.21
N VAL A 772 171.08 -36.11 -54.88
CA VAL A 772 169.92 -35.96 -55.84
C VAL A 772 168.54 -36.07 -55.12
N HIS A 773 167.78 -34.95 -55.13
CA HIS A 773 166.31 -34.71 -55.10
C HIS A 773 165.28 -35.65 -54.41
N ARG A 774 164.17 -35.07 -53.89
CA ARG A 774 162.86 -34.92 -54.60
C ARG A 774 161.60 -34.81 -53.70
N TRP A 775 160.67 -33.90 -54.04
CA TRP A 775 159.32 -33.67 -53.46
C TRP A 775 158.23 -34.71 -53.86
N ARG A 776 157.06 -34.75 -53.17
CA ARG A 776 155.75 -35.27 -53.68
C ARG A 776 154.47 -34.71 -52.96
N ARG A 777 153.30 -34.75 -53.63
CA ARG A 777 152.01 -34.03 -53.47
C ARG A 777 150.77 -34.95 -53.19
N LEU A 778 149.65 -34.36 -52.69
CA LEU A 778 148.35 -34.86 -52.15
C LEU A 778 147.21 -35.20 -53.16
N GLU A 779 146.11 -35.86 -52.70
CA GLU A 779 144.86 -36.21 -53.46
C GLU A 779 143.50 -35.83 -52.76
N GLY A 780 142.46 -35.49 -53.58
CA GLY A 780 140.99 -35.45 -53.25
C GLY A 780 140.11 -34.49 -54.12
N SER A 781 138.89 -34.86 -54.59
CA SER A 781 138.01 -34.14 -55.59
C SER A 781 136.45 -34.24 -55.35
N ASP A 782 135.63 -33.36 -55.99
CA ASP A 782 134.16 -33.05 -55.80
C ASP A 782 133.12 -33.68 -56.82
N PRO A 783 131.77 -33.74 -56.52
CA PRO A 783 130.71 -34.37 -57.37
C PRO A 783 129.91 -33.45 -58.35
N THR A 784 129.08 -34.03 -59.25
CA THR A 784 128.61 -33.50 -60.57
C THR A 784 127.18 -32.89 -60.68
N LYS A 785 127.00 -31.96 -61.65
CA LYS A 785 125.84 -31.04 -61.88
C LYS A 785 124.42 -31.66 -62.02
N LEU A 786 124.28 -32.94 -62.35
CA LEU A 786 122.98 -33.56 -62.65
C LEU A 786 122.14 -33.81 -61.39
N GLU A 787 122.79 -34.09 -60.25
CA GLU A 787 122.13 -34.30 -58.96
C GLU A 787 121.54 -33.00 -58.40
N MET A 788 122.16 -31.85 -58.65
CA MET A 788 121.60 -30.54 -58.29
C MET A 788 120.31 -30.22 -59.04
N LEU A 789 120.26 -30.50 -60.35
CA LEU A 789 119.08 -30.18 -61.18
C LEU A 789 117.84 -30.98 -60.79
N SER A 790 118.00 -32.27 -60.46
CA SER A 790 116.91 -33.11 -59.96
C SER A 790 116.38 -32.61 -58.60
N LYS A 791 117.28 -32.15 -57.72
CA LYS A 791 116.89 -31.55 -56.44
C LYS A 791 116.06 -30.28 -56.63
N ILE A 792 116.47 -29.41 -57.55
CA ILE A 792 115.76 -28.14 -57.83
C ILE A 792 114.33 -28.40 -58.35
N GLN A 793 114.14 -29.31 -59.31
CA GLN A 793 112.80 -29.61 -59.85
C GLN A 793 111.87 -30.26 -58.81
N SER A 794 112.41 -31.11 -57.92
CA SER A 794 111.63 -31.71 -56.82
C SER A 794 111.15 -30.65 -55.81
N LEU A 795 111.99 -29.64 -55.54
CA LEU A 795 111.65 -28.54 -54.63
C LEU A 795 110.64 -27.59 -55.26
N GLN A 796 110.72 -27.32 -56.57
CA GLN A 796 109.73 -26.48 -57.27
C GLN A 796 108.33 -27.11 -57.29
N LYS A 797 108.19 -28.42 -57.55
CA LYS A 797 106.88 -29.10 -57.47
C LYS A 797 106.30 -29.08 -56.05
N ARG A 798 107.14 -29.24 -55.03
CA ARG A 798 106.72 -29.18 -53.62
C ARG A 798 106.32 -27.78 -53.19
N LEU A 799 106.96 -26.74 -53.75
CA LEU A 799 106.61 -25.35 -53.52
C LEU A 799 105.23 -25.03 -54.11
N ILE A 800 104.97 -25.42 -55.37
CA ILE A 800 103.68 -25.18 -56.04
C ILE A 800 102.52 -25.84 -55.27
N SER A 801 102.68 -27.10 -54.88
CA SER A 801 101.67 -27.79 -54.06
C SER A 801 101.43 -27.13 -52.70
N LYS A 802 102.45 -26.50 -52.11
CA LYS A 802 102.30 -25.78 -50.85
C LYS A 802 101.66 -24.40 -51.03
N THR A 803 101.90 -23.72 -52.14
CA THR A 803 101.19 -22.47 -52.46
C THR A 803 99.70 -22.72 -52.74
N ASP A 804 99.33 -23.80 -53.42
CA ASP A 804 97.91 -24.14 -53.62
C ASP A 804 97.19 -24.43 -52.30
N GLN A 805 97.83 -25.17 -51.39
CA GLN A 805 97.27 -25.41 -50.05
C GLN A 805 97.10 -24.14 -49.21
N VAL A 806 97.94 -23.12 -49.41
CA VAL A 806 97.80 -21.83 -48.72
C VAL A 806 96.61 -21.06 -49.30
N ILE A 807 96.46 -21.05 -50.62
CA ILE A 807 95.33 -20.40 -51.31
C ILE A 807 93.99 -21.02 -50.87
N ASP A 808 93.89 -22.35 -50.82
CA ASP A 808 92.67 -23.04 -50.35
C ASP A 808 92.34 -22.71 -48.88
N ARG A 809 93.38 -22.59 -48.03
CA ARG A 809 93.22 -22.22 -46.62
C ARG A 809 92.79 -20.77 -46.47
N ASP A 810 93.35 -19.85 -47.26
CA ASP A 810 92.97 -18.44 -47.26
C ASP A 810 91.52 -18.25 -47.76
N LEU A 811 91.08 -19.03 -48.75
CA LEU A 811 89.69 -19.00 -49.22
C LEU A 811 88.71 -19.49 -48.13
N MET A 812 89.06 -20.56 -47.41
CA MET A 812 88.29 -21.03 -46.25
C MET A 812 88.25 -20.00 -45.12
N ILE A 813 89.35 -19.28 -44.86
CA ILE A 813 89.38 -18.22 -43.85
C ILE A 813 88.45 -17.08 -44.26
N GLN A 814 88.49 -16.63 -45.51
CA GLN A 814 87.59 -15.58 -46.01
C GLN A 814 86.11 -15.96 -45.92
N GLU A 815 85.76 -17.22 -46.21
CA GLU A 815 84.38 -17.72 -46.04
C GLU A 815 83.97 -17.75 -44.56
N LYS A 816 84.86 -18.19 -43.66
CA LYS A 816 84.60 -18.20 -42.21
C LYS A 816 84.52 -16.80 -41.63
N GLU A 817 85.30 -15.85 -42.12
CA GLU A 817 85.24 -14.44 -41.73
C GLU A 817 83.94 -13.78 -42.20
N LYS A 818 83.49 -14.04 -43.44
CA LYS A 818 82.16 -13.59 -43.90
C LYS A 818 81.04 -14.16 -43.03
N LEU A 819 81.05 -15.47 -42.77
CA LEU A 819 80.09 -16.11 -41.88
C LEU A 819 80.14 -15.53 -40.46
N TYR A 820 81.33 -15.24 -39.94
CA TYR A 820 81.50 -14.63 -38.62
C TYR A 820 80.95 -13.21 -38.57
N VAL A 821 81.18 -12.39 -39.61
CA VAL A 821 80.62 -11.03 -39.70
C VAL A 821 79.09 -11.06 -39.85
N GLU A 822 78.55 -11.98 -40.66
CA GLU A 822 77.10 -12.20 -40.80
C GLU A 822 76.45 -12.71 -39.50
N LEU A 823 77.11 -13.62 -38.78
CA LEU A 823 76.66 -14.07 -37.47
C LEU A 823 76.76 -12.95 -36.44
N LYS A 824 77.82 -12.13 -36.46
CA LYS A 824 78.00 -11.00 -35.54
C LYS A 824 76.98 -9.88 -35.78
N THR A 825 76.64 -9.61 -37.04
CA THR A 825 75.56 -8.66 -37.39
C THR A 825 74.18 -9.21 -37.01
N LYS A 826 73.92 -10.51 -37.22
CA LYS A 826 72.70 -11.16 -36.71
C LYS A 826 72.64 -11.15 -35.18
N LEU A 827 73.74 -11.45 -34.48
CA LEU A 827 73.81 -11.46 -33.01
C LEU A 827 73.61 -10.05 -32.42
N ALA A 828 74.15 -9.01 -33.06
CA ALA A 828 73.94 -7.62 -32.68
C ALA A 828 72.51 -7.12 -32.94
N ALA A 829 71.75 -7.79 -33.82
CA ALA A 829 70.35 -7.51 -34.09
C ALA A 829 69.39 -8.24 -33.12
N TYR A 830 69.86 -9.21 -32.33
CA TYR A 830 69.06 -9.81 -31.27
C TYR A 830 69.12 -8.93 -30.00
N PRO A 831 67.98 -8.46 -29.47
CA PRO A 831 67.96 -7.76 -28.20
C PRO A 831 68.49 -8.68 -27.10
N GLY A 832 69.37 -8.18 -26.24
CA GLY A 832 69.93 -8.95 -25.12
C GLY A 832 68.83 -9.47 -24.17
N PRO A 833 69.10 -10.48 -23.33
CA PRO A 833 68.09 -11.11 -22.46
C PRO A 833 67.31 -10.11 -21.61
N GLN A 834 67.97 -9.07 -21.10
CA GLN A 834 67.34 -7.98 -20.36
C GLN A 834 66.39 -7.11 -21.21
N VAL A 835 66.72 -6.88 -22.48
CA VAL A 835 65.85 -6.11 -23.39
C VAL A 835 64.65 -6.96 -23.82
N VAL A 836 64.81 -8.29 -23.95
CA VAL A 836 63.70 -9.22 -24.22
C VAL A 836 62.72 -9.29 -23.03
N GLU A 837 63.23 -9.38 -21.80
CA GLU A 837 62.37 -9.32 -20.60
C GLU A 837 61.67 -7.97 -20.46
N GLN A 838 62.39 -6.86 -20.67
CA GLN A 838 61.79 -5.53 -20.69
C GLN A 838 60.75 -5.38 -21.80
N MET A 839 60.99 -5.92 -23.00
CA MET A 839 60.03 -5.92 -24.11
C MET A 839 58.78 -6.75 -23.77
N GLN A 840 58.92 -7.89 -23.07
CA GLN A 840 57.76 -8.69 -22.62
C GLN A 840 56.95 -7.97 -21.53
N VAL A 841 57.61 -7.26 -20.63
CA VAL A 841 56.95 -6.41 -19.62
C VAL A 841 56.25 -5.23 -20.29
N PHE A 842 56.92 -4.54 -21.22
CA PHE A 842 56.30 -3.47 -21.99
C PHE A 842 55.15 -3.98 -22.85
N GLN A 843 55.24 -5.14 -23.49
CA GLN A 843 54.12 -5.74 -24.23
C GLN A 843 52.94 -6.09 -23.33
N ARG A 844 53.18 -6.59 -22.11
CA ARG A 844 52.11 -6.82 -21.12
C ARG A 844 51.47 -5.50 -20.69
N MET A 845 52.27 -4.50 -20.31
CA MET A 845 51.76 -3.18 -19.96
C MET A 845 51.02 -2.52 -21.11
N LEU A 846 51.49 -2.67 -22.36
CA LEU A 846 50.83 -2.11 -23.53
C LEU A 846 49.49 -2.81 -23.78
N ARG A 847 49.39 -4.14 -23.59
CA ARG A 847 48.11 -4.86 -23.67
C ARG A 847 47.15 -4.41 -22.58
N GLU A 848 47.58 -4.35 -21.33
CA GLU A 848 46.76 -3.86 -20.21
C GLU A 848 46.29 -2.41 -20.43
N LYS A 849 47.18 -1.53 -20.90
CA LYS A 849 46.82 -0.14 -21.24
C LYS A 849 45.90 -0.05 -22.45
N THR A 850 46.05 -0.95 -23.43
CA THR A 850 45.15 -1.03 -24.59
C THR A 850 43.76 -1.51 -24.18
N ASP A 851 43.66 -2.45 -23.25
CA ASP A 851 42.38 -2.93 -22.74
C ASP A 851 41.71 -1.90 -21.82
N GLN A 852 42.48 -1.18 -21.01
CA GLN A 852 42.01 0.01 -20.27
C GLN A 852 41.52 1.09 -21.24
N LEU A 853 42.23 1.36 -22.34
CA LEU A 853 41.80 2.30 -23.37
C LEU A 853 40.54 1.83 -24.09
N LYS A 854 40.36 0.54 -24.35
CA LYS A 854 39.11 0.00 -24.92
C LYS A 854 37.93 0.13 -23.95
N ALA A 855 38.15 -0.15 -22.66
CA ALA A 855 37.14 0.06 -21.62
C ALA A 855 36.76 1.54 -21.54
N MET A 856 37.74 2.44 -21.42
CA MET A 856 37.52 3.89 -21.42
C MET A 856 36.89 4.40 -22.72
N ALA A 857 37.23 3.82 -23.88
CA ALA A 857 36.59 4.16 -25.15
C ALA A 857 35.14 3.68 -25.22
N SER A 858 34.82 2.53 -24.61
CA SER A 858 33.44 2.03 -24.49
C SER A 858 32.60 2.86 -23.51
N GLU A 859 33.20 3.29 -22.41
CA GLU A 859 32.60 4.23 -21.47
C GLU A 859 32.39 5.60 -22.12
N LEU A 860 33.41 6.14 -22.81
CA LEU A 860 33.28 7.38 -23.60
C LEU A 860 32.21 7.27 -24.67
N LYS A 861 32.08 6.14 -25.36
CA LYS A 861 31.04 5.92 -26.37
C LYS A 861 29.64 5.87 -25.74
N THR A 862 29.54 5.36 -24.52
CA THR A 862 28.28 5.34 -23.75
C THR A 862 27.93 6.72 -23.22
N CYS A 863 28.89 7.46 -22.66
CA CYS A 863 28.74 8.85 -22.26
C CYS A 863 28.40 9.74 -23.48
N HIS A 864 29.03 9.51 -24.63
CA HIS A 864 28.71 10.23 -25.86
C HIS A 864 27.28 9.96 -26.32
N LYS A 865 26.82 8.70 -26.25
CA LYS A 865 25.41 8.35 -26.51
C LYS A 865 24.45 9.02 -25.53
N GLN A 866 24.79 9.10 -24.25
CA GLN A 866 23.99 9.81 -23.26
C GLN A 866 23.95 11.32 -23.57
N VAL A 867 25.07 11.92 -23.92
CA VAL A 867 25.14 13.33 -24.32
C VAL A 867 24.35 13.60 -25.61
N THR A 868 24.37 12.69 -26.60
CA THR A 868 23.52 12.85 -27.79
C THR A 868 22.04 12.72 -27.45
N LEU A 869 21.66 11.77 -26.60
CA LEU A 869 20.28 11.64 -26.14
C LEU A 869 19.81 12.88 -25.38
N TYR A 870 20.67 13.44 -24.51
CA TYR A 870 20.35 14.70 -23.82
C TYR A 870 20.29 15.89 -24.78
N LYS A 871 21.12 15.95 -25.82
CA LYS A 871 21.03 17.01 -26.85
C LYS A 871 19.74 16.89 -27.66
N ASP A 872 19.34 15.67 -28.02
CA ASP A 872 18.09 15.42 -28.74
C ASP A 872 16.88 15.75 -27.87
N GLU A 873 16.93 15.43 -26.58
CA GLU A 873 15.89 15.75 -25.61
C GLU A 873 15.82 17.26 -25.35
N ILE A 874 16.95 17.95 -25.21
CA ILE A 874 16.99 19.41 -25.12
C ILE A 874 16.44 20.04 -26.41
N ALA A 875 16.75 19.50 -27.59
CA ALA A 875 16.19 19.99 -28.85
C ALA A 875 14.68 19.74 -28.94
N ARG A 876 14.18 18.62 -28.43
CA ARG A 876 12.75 18.30 -28.32
C ARG A 876 12.05 19.27 -27.37
N LEU A 877 12.57 19.43 -26.15
CA LEU A 877 12.04 20.36 -25.15
C LEU A 877 12.07 21.81 -25.63
N ASN A 878 13.09 22.22 -26.39
CA ASN A 878 13.13 23.55 -27.00
C ASN A 878 12.09 23.72 -28.11
N ARG A 879 11.82 22.68 -28.91
CA ARG A 879 10.72 22.70 -29.89
C ARG A 879 9.36 22.72 -29.21
N GLU A 880 9.19 21.99 -28.12
CA GLU A 880 7.96 21.99 -27.31
C GLU A 880 7.76 23.35 -26.62
N LEU A 881 8.82 23.94 -26.06
CA LEU A 881 8.78 25.31 -25.52
C LEU A 881 8.48 26.35 -26.61
N ALA A 882 9.02 26.19 -27.81
CA ALA A 882 8.67 27.06 -28.94
C ALA A 882 7.21 26.88 -29.35
N ALA A 883 6.70 25.64 -29.39
CA ALA A 883 5.32 25.33 -29.70
C ALA A 883 4.34 25.83 -28.63
N ILE A 884 4.72 25.75 -27.35
CA ILE A 884 3.95 26.33 -26.24
C ILE A 884 3.98 27.85 -26.32
N LYS A 885 5.13 28.47 -26.60
CA LYS A 885 5.19 29.93 -26.85
C LYS A 885 4.32 30.36 -28.02
N THR A 886 4.26 29.60 -29.11
CA THR A 886 3.35 29.90 -30.22
C THR A 886 1.89 29.71 -29.82
N LYS A 887 1.57 28.67 -29.03
CA LYS A 887 0.21 28.47 -28.50
C LYS A 887 -0.20 29.55 -27.50
N ASP A 888 0.68 29.98 -26.61
CA ASP A 888 0.46 31.11 -25.70
C ASP A 888 0.27 32.42 -26.47
N LEU A 889 0.99 32.62 -27.57
CA LEU A 889 0.80 33.79 -28.44
C LEU A 889 -0.52 33.71 -29.22
N GLU A 890 -0.96 32.51 -29.60
CA GLU A 890 -2.26 32.26 -30.23
C GLU A 890 -3.42 32.40 -29.23
N GLU A 891 -3.27 31.94 -27.99
CA GLU A 891 -4.21 32.13 -26.90
C GLU A 891 -4.26 33.59 -26.44
N LYS A 892 -3.12 34.30 -26.42
CA LYS A 892 -3.10 35.76 -26.24
C LYS A 892 -3.75 36.50 -27.41
N ARG A 893 -3.63 36.01 -28.64
CA ARG A 893 -4.37 36.55 -29.79
C ARG A 893 -5.87 36.26 -29.69
N LYS A 894 -6.28 35.06 -29.26
CA LYS A 894 -7.68 34.70 -29.02
C LYS A 894 -8.30 35.50 -27.89
N THR A 895 -7.62 35.63 -26.75
CA THR A 895 -8.07 36.48 -25.63
C THR A 895 -8.06 37.96 -25.98
N ALA A 896 -7.12 38.44 -26.82
CA ALA A 896 -7.18 39.78 -27.38
C ALA A 896 -8.37 39.98 -28.34
N LEU A 897 -8.68 39.00 -29.20
CA LEU A 897 -9.86 38.99 -30.07
C LEU A 897 -11.18 38.88 -29.28
N GLU A 898 -11.20 38.12 -28.19
CA GLU A 898 -12.34 38.01 -27.27
C GLU A 898 -12.50 39.31 -26.43
N SER A 899 -11.40 39.99 -26.07
CA SER A 899 -11.43 41.31 -25.44
C SER A 899 -11.83 42.45 -26.40
N LEU A 900 -11.59 42.30 -27.70
CA LEU A 900 -12.13 43.19 -28.75
C LEU A 900 -13.58 42.82 -29.15
N GLY A 901 -14.01 41.58 -28.92
CA GLY A 901 -15.39 41.10 -29.11
C GLY A 901 -16.35 41.53 -27.99
N GLN A 902 -15.83 41.86 -26.80
CA GLN A 902 -16.60 42.37 -25.66
C GLN A 902 -16.54 43.91 -25.49
N SER A 903 -15.98 44.63 -26.47
CA SER A 903 -15.97 46.10 -26.53
C SER A 903 -16.71 46.70 -27.74
N LYS A 904 -17.65 45.94 -28.34
CA LYS A 904 -18.58 46.44 -29.37
C LYS A 904 -19.99 45.89 -29.20
N ALA A 905 -20.58 46.11 -28.03
CA ALA A 905 -22.03 46.01 -27.84
C ALA A 905 -22.44 46.85 -26.62
N LEU A 906 -22.44 48.19 -26.78
CA LEU A 906 -23.35 49.17 -26.16
C LEU A 906 -22.75 50.60 -26.28
N LYS A 907 -22.88 51.21 -27.47
CA LYS A 907 -23.25 52.62 -27.58
C LYS A 907 -24.34 52.74 -28.65
N ARG A 908 -25.49 53.20 -28.15
CA ARG A 908 -26.74 53.50 -28.84
C ARG A 908 -26.59 54.66 -29.83
N CYS A 909 -27.51 54.67 -30.79
CA CYS A 909 -28.22 55.83 -31.37
C CYS A 909 -27.38 56.92 -32.07
N ASP A 910 -27.64 57.16 -33.36
CA ASP A 910 -28.44 58.32 -33.80
C ASP A 910 -28.59 58.41 -35.34
N SER A 911 -29.79 58.84 -35.75
CA SER A 911 -30.21 59.60 -36.96
C SER A 911 -29.74 59.14 -38.37
N GLU A 912 -30.68 58.75 -39.23
CA GLU A 912 -31.27 59.58 -40.32
C GLU A 912 -30.28 59.95 -41.44
N ALA A 913 -30.58 59.50 -42.67
CA ALA A 913 -30.90 60.33 -43.87
C ALA A 913 -29.78 61.31 -44.30
N SER A 914 -29.40 61.50 -45.54
CA SER A 914 -29.88 61.07 -46.86
C SER A 914 -28.98 61.78 -47.88
N THR A 915 -28.66 61.08 -48.97
CA THR A 915 -28.60 61.57 -50.36
C THR A 915 -27.63 62.65 -50.86
N LEU A 916 -27.36 62.48 -52.17
CA LEU A 916 -26.79 63.35 -53.22
C LEU A 916 -25.30 63.08 -53.47
N ASP A 917 -24.82 62.80 -54.69
CA ASP A 917 -25.38 62.87 -56.05
C ASP A 917 -24.49 61.93 -56.93
N GLY A 918 -25.04 61.10 -57.82
CA GLY A 918 -24.98 61.29 -59.29
C GLY A 918 -23.68 60.76 -59.94
N THR A 919 -23.61 60.24 -61.16
CA THR A 919 -24.53 59.86 -62.24
C THR A 919 -23.67 59.06 -63.25
N HIS A 920 -24.26 58.04 -63.90
CA HIS A 920 -24.02 57.55 -65.30
C HIS A 920 -22.57 57.20 -65.77
N THR A 921 -22.24 56.25 -66.66
CA THR A 921 -22.89 55.33 -67.61
C THR A 921 -21.76 54.53 -68.29
N ALA A 922 -22.07 53.32 -68.78
CA ALA A 922 -21.59 52.62 -70.01
C ALA A 922 -20.08 52.63 -70.34
N GLY A 923 -19.41 51.57 -70.79
CA GLY A 923 -19.83 50.33 -71.44
C GLY A 923 -18.68 49.87 -72.36
N LEU A 924 -18.61 48.56 -72.60
CA LEU A 924 -18.09 47.88 -73.81
C LEU A 924 -16.59 48.02 -74.22
N GLY A 925 -15.93 46.86 -74.32
CA GLY A 925 -15.51 46.36 -75.63
C GLY A 925 -14.00 46.17 -75.93
N SER A 926 -13.53 44.92 -75.77
CA SER A 926 -12.85 44.12 -76.81
C SER A 926 -11.48 44.60 -77.40
N PRO A 927 -10.82 43.84 -78.32
CA PRO A 927 -10.01 42.65 -78.05
C PRO A 927 -8.69 42.60 -78.88
N CYS A 928 -8.04 41.41 -78.94
CA CYS A 928 -7.15 40.84 -79.99
C CYS A 928 -5.81 40.32 -79.41
N LEU A 929 -5.46 39.03 -79.40
CA LEU A 929 -5.22 37.98 -80.43
C LEU A 929 -3.70 37.64 -80.49
N HIS A 930 -3.39 36.40 -80.11
CA HIS A 930 -2.47 35.42 -80.72
C HIS A 930 -0.95 35.69 -80.91
N GLY A 931 -0.15 34.78 -80.33
CA GLY A 931 0.77 33.96 -81.13
C GLY A 931 2.22 33.80 -80.67
N ARG A 932 2.63 32.53 -80.43
CA ARG A 932 3.98 31.93 -80.55
C ARG A 932 5.07 32.37 -79.53
N SER A 933 6.08 31.59 -79.12
CA SER A 933 6.46 30.17 -79.20
C SER A 933 7.84 29.99 -78.52
N VAL A 934 8.04 28.95 -77.67
CA VAL A 934 9.25 28.05 -77.63
C VAL A 934 10.55 28.67 -76.99
N PRO A 935 11.54 27.90 -76.45
CA PRO A 935 11.56 26.87 -75.39
C PRO A 935 12.87 26.87 -74.49
N ARG A 936 13.07 25.78 -73.72
CA ARG A 936 14.33 25.00 -73.48
C ARG A 936 15.14 25.12 -72.16
N GLN A 937 15.47 23.89 -71.69
CA GLN A 937 16.69 23.36 -71.06
C GLN A 937 16.85 23.35 -69.51
N ASN A 938 16.70 22.14 -68.92
CA ASN A 938 17.70 21.30 -68.23
C ASN A 938 19.05 21.93 -67.77
N PRO A 939 19.86 21.26 -66.91
CA PRO A 939 19.59 20.49 -65.68
C PRO A 939 20.71 20.69 -64.58
N THR A 940 20.67 19.85 -63.53
CA THR A 940 21.78 19.37 -62.64
C THR A 940 22.53 20.33 -61.70
N SER A 941 22.42 20.06 -60.39
CA SER A 941 23.52 19.62 -59.51
C SER A 941 22.95 19.05 -58.22
#